data_AF-A0A485PI87-F1
#
_entry.id   AF-A0A485PI87-F1
#
_cell.length_a   1.000
_cell.length_b   1.000
_cell.length_c   1.000
_cell.angle_alpha   90.00
_cell.angle_beta   90.00
_cell.angle_gamma   90.00
#
_symmetry.space_group_name_H-M   'P 1'
#
loop_
_entity.id
_entity.type
_entity.pdbx_description
1 polymer ?
#
loop_
_entity_poly.entity_id
_entity_poly.type
_entity_poly.pdbx_seq_one_letter_code
_entity_poly.pdbx_strand_id
1 'polypeptide(L)'
;MNEVITGIRIIKMYAWEKSFADLVTSLRRKEISKILRSSYLRGMNLASFFVASKNIVFVTFTTYVLLGHVLTASHVFVAVTLYGAVRLTVTLFFPAAIEKVSEAVVSIRRIKNFLLLDEIPQRTPQPPSDGKMIVHVQDFTAFWDKASETPTLQGLSFTVRPGELLAVVGPVGAGKSSLLSALLGELPRSQGLVSVHGRIAYVSQQPWVFAGTVRSNILFGKKYEKERYEKVIKACALRKDLQLLEDGDLTVIGDRGATLSGGQKARVNLARAVYQDADVYLLDDPLSAVDAEVGRHLFELCICQTLHEKITVLVTHQLQYLKAASQILILKDGKMVQKGTYTEFLKSGVDFGSLLKKENEEADQSPAPGSPALKNRSFSESSLWSQQSSRPSLKDGRPEGQNTENLQVTVSEERRSEGKVGLKAYKSYLTAGAHWFIIIFLILLNIAAQVAYVLQDWWLSYWTNEQSALNVTVNGKENVTEKLDLHWYLGIYSGLTVATVLFGIARSLLVFHVLVNSSQALHNKMFESILRAPVLFFDRNPIGGILNRFSKDIGHMDDLLPLTFLDFIQTFLQVCSVVAVAVAVIPWIVILLIPFGIIFFVLRRYFLETSRDVKRLESTTRSPVFSHLSSSLQGLWTIRAYEAEERFQELFDAHQDLHSEAWFLFLTTSRWFAVRLDAICAIFVIVVAFGSLILAKTLDAGQVGLALSYALTLMGMFQWCVRQSAEVENMMISVERVIEYTDLEKEAPWEYQNHPPPTWPQEGMIVFDNVNFTYSLDGPLVLKHVTALIKPREKVGIVGRTGAGKSSLISALFRLSEPEGKIWIDKILTTEIGLHDLRKKMSIIPQEPVLFTGTMRKNLDPFNEHTDKELWSALTEVQLKECIEDLPGKLDTQLAESGSNFSVGQRQLVCLARAILRKNRILIIDEATANVDVRTDELIQKKIREKFAQCTVLTIAHRLNTIIDSDKIMVLDSGRLKEYDEPYVLLQNEESLFYKMVQQLGQAEAAALIETAKQVYFRRNYPDLTHNGHVALNASNGQPSAFTIFETAL
;
A
#
# COMPACT_ATOMS: atom_id res chain seq x y z
N MET A 1 2.29 0.66 9.41
CA MET A 1 1.44 -0.42 8.87
C MET A 1 1.94 -0.95 7.54
N ASN A 2 2.17 -0.12 6.52
CA ASN A 2 2.73 -0.56 5.23
C ASN A 2 3.99 -1.42 5.40
N GLU A 3 5.01 -0.87 6.06
CA GLU A 3 6.27 -1.59 6.31
C GLU A 3 6.10 -2.87 7.14
N VAL A 4 5.14 -2.90 8.07
CA VAL A 4 4.86 -4.10 8.89
C VAL A 4 4.31 -5.23 8.04
N ILE A 5 3.40 -4.92 7.11
CA ILE A 5 2.79 -5.93 6.24
C ILE A 5 3.79 -6.36 5.16
N THR A 6 4.49 -5.43 4.51
CA THR A 6 5.50 -5.73 3.50
C THR A 6 6.68 -6.51 4.10
N GLY A 7 7.10 -6.17 5.32
CA GLY A 7 8.17 -6.83 6.04
C GLY A 7 7.73 -7.99 6.94
N ILE A 8 6.50 -8.50 6.83
CA ILE A 8 5.93 -9.44 7.81
C ILE A 8 6.74 -10.75 7.93
N ARG A 9 7.29 -11.24 6.81
CA ARG A 9 8.11 -12.46 6.80
C ARG A 9 9.37 -12.30 7.66
N ILE A 10 10.00 -11.13 7.55
CA ILE A 10 11.18 -10.77 8.34
C ILE A 10 10.80 -10.58 9.80
N ILE A 11 9.71 -9.86 10.08
CA ILE A 11 9.21 -9.67 11.45
C ILE A 11 8.96 -11.02 12.14
N LYS A 12 8.34 -11.97 11.43
CA LYS A 12 8.10 -13.32 11.94
C LYS A 12 9.38 -14.11 12.17
N MET A 13 10.30 -14.12 11.21
CA MET A 13 11.59 -14.83 11.34
C MET A 13 12.43 -14.29 12.50
N TYR A 14 12.38 -12.98 12.78
CA TYR A 14 13.09 -12.37 13.91
C TYR A 14 12.32 -12.44 15.25
N ALA A 15 11.04 -12.86 15.24
CA ALA A 15 10.14 -12.81 16.39
C ALA A 15 9.92 -11.38 16.95
N TRP A 16 9.73 -10.40 16.04
CA TRP A 16 9.57 -8.97 16.36
C TRP A 16 8.11 -8.51 16.50
N GLU A 17 7.14 -9.42 16.38
CA GLU A 17 5.70 -9.15 16.38
C GLU A 17 5.28 -8.34 17.61
N LYS A 18 5.79 -8.69 18.82
CA LYS A 18 5.46 -7.98 20.08
C LYS A 18 5.93 -6.52 20.08
N SER A 19 7.16 -6.23 19.63
CA SER A 19 7.70 -4.87 19.59
C SER A 19 6.91 -3.97 18.62
N PHE A 20 6.59 -4.50 17.43
CA PHE A 20 5.72 -3.80 16.48
C PHE A 20 4.28 -3.67 16.98
N ALA A 21 3.79 -4.66 17.75
CA ALA A 21 2.47 -4.59 18.35
C ALA A 21 2.36 -3.40 19.29
N ASP A 22 3.31 -3.28 20.23
CA ASP A 22 3.37 -2.19 21.20
C ASP A 22 3.54 -0.83 20.53
N LEU A 23 4.40 -0.74 19.50
CA LEU A 23 4.60 0.48 18.73
C LEU A 23 3.29 0.96 18.10
N VAL A 24 2.59 0.09 17.35
CA VAL A 24 1.34 0.45 16.66
C VAL A 24 0.22 0.74 17.66
N THR A 25 0.09 -0.03 18.74
CA THR A 25 -0.90 0.24 19.80
C THR A 25 -0.64 1.60 20.48
N SER A 26 0.63 1.98 20.70
CA SER A 26 0.98 3.28 21.28
C SER A 26 0.62 4.45 20.35
N LEU A 27 0.86 4.30 19.04
CA LEU A 27 0.49 5.29 18.03
C LEU A 27 -1.04 5.42 17.91
N ARG A 28 -1.74 4.29 17.86
CA ARG A 28 -3.21 4.25 17.82
C ARG A 28 -3.83 4.90 19.05
N ARG A 29 -3.24 4.73 20.24
CA ARG A 29 -3.73 5.40 21.46
C ARG A 29 -3.63 6.92 21.37
N LYS A 30 -2.52 7.45 20.80
CA LYS A 30 -2.35 8.89 20.56
C LYS A 30 -3.33 9.43 19.53
N GLU A 31 -3.57 8.65 18.47
CA GLU A 31 -4.55 8.97 17.42
C GLU A 31 -5.98 9.01 17.97
N ILE A 32 -6.42 7.95 18.65
CA ILE A 32 -7.75 7.86 19.27
C ILE A 32 -7.97 8.97 20.29
N SER A 33 -6.95 9.38 21.05
CA SER A 33 -7.08 10.52 21.95
C SER A 33 -7.43 11.82 21.23
N LYS A 34 -6.96 12.01 19.99
CA LYS A 34 -7.32 13.19 19.17
C LYS A 34 -8.70 13.01 18.54
N ILE A 35 -8.99 11.82 18.02
CA ILE A 35 -10.30 11.48 17.44
C ILE A 35 -11.40 11.68 18.48
N LEU A 36 -11.27 11.12 19.69
CA LEU A 36 -12.25 11.30 20.77
C LEU A 36 -12.49 12.77 21.11
N ARG A 37 -11.45 13.61 21.18
CA ARG A 37 -11.62 15.05 21.42
C ARG A 37 -12.40 15.73 20.29
N SER A 38 -12.08 15.40 19.04
CA SER A 38 -12.82 15.88 17.86
C SER A 38 -14.27 15.40 17.88
N SER A 39 -14.51 14.12 18.16
CA SER A 39 -15.82 13.49 18.27
C SER A 39 -16.66 14.11 19.37
N TYR A 40 -16.09 14.46 20.53
CA TYR A 40 -16.82 15.17 21.58
C TYR A 40 -17.24 16.58 21.15
N LEU A 41 -16.37 17.33 20.47
CA LEU A 41 -16.74 18.64 19.93
C LEU A 41 -17.85 18.53 18.87
N ARG A 42 -17.75 17.55 17.96
CA ARG A 42 -18.79 17.24 16.98
C ARG A 42 -20.11 16.85 17.65
N GLY A 43 -20.04 16.01 18.69
CA GLY A 43 -21.20 15.59 19.47
C GLY A 43 -21.86 16.75 20.21
N MET A 44 -21.08 17.67 20.78
CA MET A 44 -21.61 18.89 21.39
C MET A 44 -22.25 19.81 20.35
N ASN A 45 -21.64 19.96 19.17
CA ASN A 45 -22.22 20.75 18.08
C ASN A 45 -23.59 20.18 17.65
N LEU A 46 -23.67 18.87 17.44
CA LEU A 46 -24.92 18.21 17.07
C LEU A 46 -25.97 18.28 18.19
N ALA A 47 -25.58 18.05 19.45
CA ALA A 47 -26.48 18.21 20.59
C ALA A 47 -27.03 19.65 20.68
N SER A 48 -26.18 20.64 20.44
CA SER A 48 -26.55 22.06 20.44
C SER A 48 -27.59 22.37 19.35
N PHE A 49 -27.43 21.83 18.14
CA PHE A 49 -28.41 21.98 17.06
C PHE A 49 -29.82 21.56 17.48
N PHE A 50 -29.94 20.39 18.12
CA PHE A 50 -31.25 19.83 18.48
C PHE A 50 -31.87 20.47 19.72
N VAL A 51 -31.05 20.87 20.69
CA VAL A 51 -31.50 21.54 21.91
C VAL A 51 -31.83 23.02 21.65
N ALA A 52 -31.21 23.65 20.65
CA ALA A 52 -31.39 25.08 20.36
C ALA A 52 -32.85 25.49 20.14
N SER A 53 -33.66 24.70 19.41
CA SER A 53 -35.09 25.04 19.22
C SER A 53 -35.84 25.13 20.54
N LYS A 54 -35.57 24.20 21.47
CA LYS A 54 -36.28 24.14 22.74
C LYS A 54 -35.90 25.28 23.65
N ASN A 55 -34.62 25.66 23.65
CA ASN A 55 -34.14 26.83 24.37
C ASN A 55 -34.74 28.14 23.80
N ILE A 56 -34.79 28.28 22.46
CA ILE A 56 -35.39 29.47 21.83
C ILE A 56 -36.86 29.58 22.20
N VAL A 57 -37.62 28.50 22.02
CA VAL A 57 -39.06 28.45 22.36
C VAL A 57 -39.29 28.73 23.84
N PHE A 58 -38.44 28.17 24.73
CA PHE A 58 -38.50 28.40 26.17
C PHE A 58 -38.30 29.87 26.53
N VAL A 59 -37.25 30.51 26.01
CA VAL A 59 -36.94 31.92 26.28
C VAL A 59 -38.05 32.83 25.74
N THR A 60 -38.55 32.57 24.53
CA THR A 60 -39.61 33.38 23.92
C THR A 60 -40.90 33.34 24.73
N PHE A 61 -41.40 32.16 25.12
CA PHE A 61 -42.66 32.09 25.87
C PHE A 61 -42.52 32.50 27.33
N THR A 62 -41.38 32.23 27.96
CA THR A 62 -41.12 32.72 29.33
C THR A 62 -41.13 34.25 29.36
N THR A 63 -40.42 34.90 28.44
CA THR A 63 -40.41 36.38 28.35
C THR A 63 -41.77 36.95 28.00
N TYR A 64 -42.49 36.34 27.06
CA TYR A 64 -43.84 36.75 26.68
C TYR A 64 -44.82 36.76 27.85
N VAL A 65 -44.77 35.72 28.69
CA VAL A 65 -45.66 35.60 29.85
C VAL A 65 -45.23 36.51 31.00
N LEU A 66 -43.93 36.68 31.24
CA LEU A 66 -43.42 37.64 32.23
C LEU A 66 -43.77 39.10 31.91
N LEU A 67 -43.95 39.43 30.64
CA LEU A 67 -44.46 40.74 30.18
C LEU A 67 -45.97 40.92 30.39
N GLY A 68 -46.66 39.91 30.93
CA GLY A 68 -48.09 39.94 31.26
C GLY A 68 -49.01 39.55 30.10
N HIS A 69 -48.48 39.01 29.00
CA HIS A 69 -49.30 38.52 27.89
C HIS A 69 -49.82 37.09 28.13
N VAL A 70 -51.00 36.80 27.58
CA VAL A 70 -51.67 35.50 27.72
C VAL A 70 -51.30 34.58 26.55
N LEU A 71 -50.90 33.34 26.86
CA LEU A 71 -50.61 32.33 25.84
C LEU A 71 -51.90 31.85 25.17
N THR A 72 -51.93 31.88 23.85
CA THR A 72 -52.97 31.22 23.03
C THR A 72 -52.34 30.13 22.18
N ALA A 73 -53.07 29.03 21.95
CA ALA A 73 -52.59 27.91 21.14
C ALA A 73 -52.14 28.35 19.74
N SER A 74 -52.87 29.28 19.10
CA SER A 74 -52.55 29.79 17.77
C SER A 74 -51.18 30.51 17.73
N HIS A 75 -50.90 31.40 18.68
CA HIS A 75 -49.60 32.09 18.72
C HIS A 75 -48.47 31.12 19.04
N VAL A 76 -48.71 30.18 19.97
CA VAL A 76 -47.70 29.24 20.42
C VAL A 76 -47.21 28.34 19.29
N PHE A 77 -48.12 27.62 18.63
CA PHE A 77 -47.75 26.61 17.64
C PHE A 77 -47.28 27.22 16.32
N VAL A 78 -47.76 28.41 15.96
CA VAL A 78 -47.21 29.19 14.84
C VAL A 78 -45.75 29.59 15.12
N ALA A 79 -45.45 30.12 16.30
CA ALA A 79 -44.08 30.48 16.66
C ALA A 79 -43.15 29.26 16.74
N VAL A 80 -43.59 28.14 17.32
CA VAL A 80 -42.81 26.88 17.34
C VAL A 80 -42.48 26.42 15.92
N THR A 81 -43.44 26.47 15.00
CA THR A 81 -43.24 26.07 13.60
C THR A 81 -42.27 27.01 12.88
N LEU A 82 -42.42 28.33 13.04
CA LEU A 82 -41.52 29.33 12.46
C LEU A 82 -40.08 29.20 13.00
N TYR A 83 -39.90 29.05 14.32
CA TYR A 83 -38.58 28.81 14.90
C TYR A 83 -37.97 27.49 14.44
N GLY A 84 -38.78 26.45 14.23
CA GLY A 84 -38.34 25.19 13.65
C GLY A 84 -37.74 25.37 12.25
N ALA A 85 -38.39 26.17 11.39
CA ALA A 85 -37.92 26.50 10.05
C ALA A 85 -36.64 27.37 10.07
N VAL A 86 -36.62 28.43 10.89
CA VAL A 86 -35.45 29.33 11.01
C VAL A 86 -34.23 28.58 11.56
N ARG A 87 -34.42 27.69 12.56
CA ARG A 87 -33.35 26.88 13.15
C ARG A 87 -32.59 26.12 12.07
N LEU A 88 -33.29 25.38 11.19
CA LEU A 88 -32.64 24.56 10.16
C LEU A 88 -31.67 25.39 9.31
N THR A 89 -32.12 26.56 8.86
CA THR A 89 -31.33 27.47 8.03
C THR A 89 -30.14 28.06 8.79
N VAL A 90 -30.37 28.57 10.00
CA VAL A 90 -29.35 29.33 10.76
C VAL A 90 -28.32 28.42 11.43
N THR A 91 -28.73 27.26 11.95
CA THR A 91 -27.86 26.41 12.78
C THR A 91 -27.21 25.27 12.03
N LEU A 92 -27.75 24.84 10.88
CA LEU A 92 -27.18 23.77 10.06
C LEU A 92 -26.66 24.30 8.72
N PHE A 93 -27.53 24.87 7.88
CA PHE A 93 -27.14 25.24 6.52
C PHE A 93 -26.18 26.43 6.44
N PHE A 94 -26.35 27.45 7.29
CA PHE A 94 -25.47 28.62 7.27
C PHE A 94 -24.04 28.29 7.70
N PRO A 95 -23.78 27.59 8.83
CA PRO A 95 -22.42 27.13 9.18
C PRO A 95 -21.84 26.19 8.12
N ALA A 96 -22.63 25.26 7.60
CA ALA A 96 -22.18 24.34 6.55
C ALA A 96 -21.82 25.10 5.25
N ALA A 97 -22.57 26.15 4.90
CA ALA A 97 -22.24 27.00 3.75
C ALA A 97 -20.92 27.75 3.97
N ILE A 98 -20.68 28.32 5.16
CA ILE A 98 -19.41 28.97 5.50
C ILE A 98 -18.25 27.97 5.40
N GLU A 99 -18.42 26.77 5.95
CA GLU A 99 -17.43 25.68 5.87
C GLU A 99 -17.12 25.35 4.40
N LYS A 100 -18.14 25.10 3.58
CA LYS A 100 -17.97 24.73 2.16
C LYS A 100 -17.39 25.86 1.31
N VAL A 101 -17.75 27.11 1.59
CA VAL A 101 -17.14 28.28 0.93
C VAL A 101 -15.66 28.38 1.30
N SER A 102 -15.31 28.21 2.57
CA SER A 102 -13.91 28.20 3.02
C SER A 102 -13.10 27.10 2.33
N GLU A 103 -13.61 25.86 2.32
CA GLU A 103 -12.99 24.73 1.62
C GLU A 103 -12.85 24.96 0.11
N ALA A 104 -13.88 25.54 -0.52
CA ALA A 104 -13.88 25.85 -1.94
C ALA A 104 -12.82 26.92 -2.27
N VAL A 105 -12.72 28.00 -1.48
CA VAL A 105 -11.70 29.05 -1.68
C VAL A 105 -10.29 28.48 -1.57
N VAL A 106 -10.03 27.62 -0.58
CA VAL A 106 -8.72 26.95 -0.42
C VAL A 106 -8.45 26.02 -1.60
N SER A 107 -9.43 25.25 -2.04
CA SER A 107 -9.30 24.32 -3.17
C SER A 107 -9.04 25.06 -4.48
N ILE A 108 -9.80 26.13 -4.77
CA ILE A 108 -9.60 27.02 -5.91
C ILE A 108 -8.20 27.63 -5.87
N ARG A 109 -7.71 28.06 -4.70
CA ARG A 109 -6.35 28.58 -4.57
C ARG A 109 -5.29 27.52 -4.91
N ARG A 110 -5.47 26.27 -4.46
CA ARG A 110 -4.56 25.17 -4.81
C ARG A 110 -4.58 24.87 -6.30
N ILE A 111 -5.76 24.81 -6.91
CA ILE A 111 -5.91 24.61 -8.36
C ILE A 111 -5.27 25.76 -9.13
N LYS A 112 -5.53 27.01 -8.74
CA LYS A 112 -4.91 28.20 -9.34
C LYS A 112 -3.38 28.13 -9.26
N ASN A 113 -2.84 27.83 -8.07
CA ASN A 113 -1.40 27.73 -7.89
C ASN A 113 -0.79 26.61 -8.75
N PHE A 114 -1.50 25.49 -8.92
CA PHE A 114 -1.08 24.40 -9.79
C PHE A 114 -1.14 24.77 -11.27
N LEU A 115 -2.21 25.43 -11.73
CA LEU A 115 -2.39 25.87 -13.12
C LEU A 115 -1.43 27.01 -13.52
N LEU A 116 -0.86 27.73 -12.55
CA LEU A 116 0.11 28.80 -12.76
C LEU A 116 1.58 28.33 -12.64
N LEU A 117 1.82 27.02 -12.51
CA LEU A 117 3.17 26.47 -12.52
C LEU A 117 3.81 26.69 -13.90
N ASP A 118 5.14 26.81 -13.91
CA ASP A 118 5.91 27.00 -15.14
C ASP A 118 5.69 25.83 -16.11
N GLU A 119 5.35 26.15 -17.37
CA GLU A 119 5.22 25.16 -18.43
C GLU A 119 6.57 24.90 -19.11
N ILE A 120 6.78 23.64 -19.53
CA ILE A 120 7.93 23.27 -20.35
C ILE A 120 7.61 23.66 -21.80
N PRO A 121 8.46 24.46 -22.48
CA PRO A 121 8.18 24.88 -23.85
C PRO A 121 8.00 23.68 -24.77
N GLN A 122 6.87 23.61 -25.47
CA GLN A 122 6.64 22.57 -26.47
C GLN A 122 7.68 22.68 -27.59
N ARG A 123 8.31 21.55 -27.89
CA ARG A 123 9.23 21.45 -29.02
C ARG A 123 8.40 21.46 -30.31
N THR A 124 8.49 22.52 -31.09
CA THR A 124 8.03 22.47 -32.48
C THR A 124 9.04 21.61 -33.26
N PRO A 125 8.61 20.51 -33.91
CA PRO A 125 9.50 19.76 -34.80
C PRO A 125 9.92 20.70 -35.91
N GLN A 126 11.20 21.12 -35.91
CA GLN A 126 11.72 21.90 -37.02
C GLN A 126 11.89 20.94 -38.20
N PRO A 127 11.20 21.17 -39.34
CA PRO A 127 11.46 20.39 -40.54
C PRO A 127 12.93 20.61 -40.92
N PRO A 128 13.66 19.55 -41.32
CA PRO A 128 15.07 19.66 -41.60
C PRO A 128 15.26 20.65 -42.77
N SER A 129 15.96 21.76 -42.53
CA SER A 129 16.26 22.75 -43.57
C SER A 129 17.15 22.16 -44.68
N ASP A 130 17.81 21.03 -44.39
CA ASP A 130 18.86 20.41 -45.20
C ASP A 130 18.65 18.89 -45.44
N GLY A 131 17.48 18.35 -45.07
CA GLY A 131 17.11 16.93 -45.27
C GLY A 131 17.89 15.88 -44.46
N LYS A 132 18.89 16.26 -43.65
CA LYS A 132 19.73 15.32 -42.87
C LYS A 132 19.22 15.16 -41.43
N MET A 133 18.83 13.94 -41.07
CA MET A 133 18.51 13.56 -39.69
C MET A 133 19.78 13.61 -38.83
N ILE A 134 19.85 14.51 -37.85
CA ILE A 134 21.01 14.66 -36.96
C ILE A 134 20.58 14.98 -35.53
N VAL A 135 21.35 14.47 -34.57
CA VAL A 135 21.36 14.94 -33.18
C VAL A 135 22.60 15.81 -33.02
N HIS A 136 22.42 17.10 -32.78
CA HIS A 136 23.49 18.08 -32.64
C HIS A 136 23.34 18.86 -31.34
N VAL A 137 24.32 18.72 -30.45
CA VAL A 137 24.41 19.41 -29.17
C VAL A 137 25.67 20.28 -29.19
N GLN A 138 25.54 21.56 -28.85
CA GLN A 138 26.64 22.53 -28.84
C GLN A 138 26.60 23.40 -27.59
N ASP A 139 27.70 23.38 -26.84
CA ASP A 139 27.99 24.15 -25.63
C ASP A 139 26.83 24.14 -24.62
N PHE A 140 26.17 22.98 -24.51
CA PHE A 140 24.94 22.85 -23.75
C PHE A 140 25.21 22.86 -22.25
N THR A 141 24.53 23.78 -21.56
CA THR A 141 24.55 23.91 -20.11
C THR A 141 23.13 24.06 -19.57
N ALA A 142 22.80 23.26 -18.54
CA ALA A 142 21.44 23.21 -18.00
C ALA A 142 21.39 22.87 -16.50
N PHE A 143 20.31 23.28 -15.86
CA PHE A 143 20.03 23.11 -14.43
C PHE A 143 18.62 22.54 -14.25
N TRP A 144 18.47 21.50 -13.42
CA TRP A 144 17.13 21.07 -12.96
C TRP A 144 16.51 22.08 -12.01
N ASP A 145 17.31 22.60 -11.09
CA ASP A 145 16.94 23.66 -10.16
C ASP A 145 17.77 24.91 -10.46
N LYS A 146 17.10 25.99 -10.85
CA LYS A 146 17.73 27.28 -11.13
C LYS A 146 18.41 27.88 -9.88
N ALA A 147 18.03 27.44 -8.68
CA ALA A 147 18.65 27.84 -7.42
C ALA A 147 19.94 27.06 -7.10
N SER A 148 20.27 26.00 -7.84
CA SER A 148 21.51 25.24 -7.67
C SER A 148 22.72 26.04 -8.13
N GLU A 149 23.77 26.10 -7.29
CA GLU A 149 25.04 26.76 -7.61
C GLU A 149 25.82 26.04 -8.73
N THR A 150 25.62 24.73 -8.89
CA THR A 150 26.33 23.91 -9.89
C THR A 150 25.39 23.44 -11.01
N PRO A 151 25.81 23.57 -12.29
CA PRO A 151 25.03 23.06 -13.43
C PRO A 151 24.94 21.53 -13.39
N THR A 152 23.78 20.99 -13.78
CA THR A 152 23.60 19.54 -13.92
C THR A 152 24.39 19.00 -15.11
N LEU A 153 24.43 19.76 -16.21
CA LEU A 153 25.24 19.47 -17.39
C LEU A 153 25.96 20.75 -17.79
N GLN A 154 27.24 20.66 -18.15
CA GLN A 154 28.08 21.84 -18.43
C GLN A 154 28.92 21.66 -19.71
N GLY A 155 28.72 22.58 -20.66
CA GLY A 155 29.56 22.72 -21.85
C GLY A 155 29.60 21.49 -22.75
N LEU A 156 28.48 20.76 -22.90
CA LEU A 156 28.44 19.54 -23.72
C LEU A 156 28.35 19.87 -25.20
N SER A 157 29.22 19.27 -26.02
CA SER A 157 29.28 19.46 -27.47
C SER A 157 29.50 18.12 -28.19
N PHE A 158 28.49 17.62 -28.91
CA PHE A 158 28.61 16.41 -29.72
C PHE A 158 27.53 16.32 -30.82
N THR A 159 27.88 15.60 -31.90
CA THR A 159 26.96 15.26 -32.99
C THR A 159 26.87 13.74 -33.14
N VAL A 160 25.67 13.23 -33.48
CA VAL A 160 25.39 11.83 -33.83
C VAL A 160 24.64 11.78 -35.16
N ARG A 161 25.08 10.90 -36.06
CA ARG A 161 24.55 10.75 -37.43
C ARG A 161 23.76 9.43 -37.58
N PRO A 162 22.94 9.28 -38.64
CA PRO A 162 22.22 8.04 -38.91
C PRO A 162 23.17 6.84 -39.04
N GLY A 163 22.80 5.72 -38.43
CA GLY A 163 23.61 4.51 -38.35
C GLY A 163 24.73 4.52 -37.31
N GLU A 164 24.88 5.59 -36.53
CA GLU A 164 25.84 5.63 -35.42
C GLU A 164 25.19 5.22 -34.08
N LEU A 165 25.87 4.32 -33.37
CA LEU A 165 25.57 3.98 -31.97
C LEU A 165 26.51 4.77 -31.05
N LEU A 166 25.94 5.74 -30.33
CA LEU A 166 26.64 6.49 -29.27
C LEU A 166 26.42 5.80 -27.91
N ALA A 167 27.47 5.24 -27.33
CA ALA A 167 27.44 4.70 -25.96
C ALA A 167 27.85 5.77 -24.95
N VAL A 168 26.99 6.06 -23.97
CA VAL A 168 27.25 7.03 -22.90
C VAL A 168 27.56 6.28 -21.60
N VAL A 169 28.75 6.52 -21.05
CA VAL A 169 29.24 5.87 -19.82
C VAL A 169 29.70 6.90 -18.80
N GLY A 170 29.67 6.52 -17.53
CA GLY A 170 30.08 7.38 -16.42
C GLY A 170 29.58 6.87 -15.07
N PRO A 171 30.15 7.35 -13.95
CA PRO A 171 29.74 6.95 -12.61
C PRO A 171 28.25 7.26 -12.34
N VAL A 172 27.70 6.64 -11.30
CA VAL A 172 26.33 6.92 -10.85
C VAL A 172 26.24 8.39 -10.46
N GLY A 173 25.19 9.10 -10.89
CA GLY A 173 25.05 10.53 -10.63
C GLY A 173 25.79 11.46 -11.60
N ALA A 174 26.54 10.94 -12.57
CA ALA A 174 27.31 11.78 -13.52
C ALA A 174 26.46 12.67 -14.45
N GLY A 175 25.13 12.50 -14.51
CA GLY A 175 24.22 13.24 -15.40
C GLY A 175 23.76 12.50 -16.66
N LYS A 176 23.96 11.18 -16.75
CA LYS A 176 23.64 10.37 -17.95
C LYS A 176 22.17 10.44 -18.36
N SER A 177 21.25 10.18 -17.45
CA SER A 177 19.80 10.29 -17.73
C SER A 177 19.39 11.74 -17.97
N SER A 178 20.02 12.71 -17.30
CA SER A 178 19.79 14.15 -17.55
C SER A 178 20.20 14.56 -18.96
N LEU A 179 21.22 13.93 -19.56
CA LEU A 179 21.57 14.12 -20.96
C LEU A 179 20.44 13.64 -21.89
N LEU A 180 19.83 12.49 -21.61
CA LEU A 180 18.68 12.02 -22.37
C LEU A 180 17.47 12.96 -22.20
N SER A 181 17.21 13.45 -20.98
CA SER A 181 16.18 14.45 -20.73
C SER A 181 16.42 15.76 -21.50
N ALA A 182 17.68 16.17 -21.67
CA ALA A 182 18.03 17.32 -22.51
C ALA A 182 17.71 17.08 -23.99
N LEU A 183 18.00 15.88 -24.50
CA LEU A 183 17.68 15.50 -25.88
C LEU A 183 16.17 15.41 -26.13
N LEU A 184 15.39 14.99 -25.13
CA LEU A 184 13.93 14.98 -25.14
C LEU A 184 13.31 16.39 -25.08
N GLY A 185 14.04 17.38 -24.56
CA GLY A 185 13.53 18.72 -24.29
C GLY A 185 12.86 18.85 -22.90
N GLU A 186 13.01 17.86 -22.04
CA GLU A 186 12.49 17.84 -20.67
C GLU A 186 13.37 18.63 -19.70
N LEU A 187 14.69 18.65 -19.94
CA LEU A 187 15.62 19.48 -19.18
C LEU A 187 15.77 20.85 -19.88
N PRO A 188 15.29 21.96 -19.29
CA PRO A 188 15.33 23.26 -19.93
C PRO A 188 16.77 23.75 -20.09
N ARG A 189 17.08 24.26 -21.28
CA ARG A 189 18.40 24.81 -21.60
C ARG A 189 18.63 26.16 -20.91
N SER A 190 19.83 26.40 -20.39
CA SER A 190 20.25 27.73 -19.94
C SER A 190 21.19 28.39 -20.96
N GLN A 191 22.14 27.63 -21.50
CA GLN A 191 23.07 28.06 -22.54
C GLN A 191 23.30 26.94 -23.56
N GLY A 192 23.71 27.30 -24.78
CA GLY A 192 23.96 26.36 -25.87
C GLY A 192 22.73 25.99 -26.71
N LEU A 193 22.93 25.05 -27.63
CA LEU A 193 21.96 24.59 -28.61
C LEU A 193 21.81 23.07 -28.55
N VAL A 194 20.57 22.59 -28.51
CA VAL A 194 20.21 21.18 -28.71
C VAL A 194 19.24 21.11 -29.88
N SER A 195 19.69 20.47 -30.97
CA SER A 195 18.89 20.24 -32.16
C SER A 195 18.78 18.73 -32.39
N VAL A 196 17.55 18.22 -32.46
CA VAL A 196 17.24 16.83 -32.79
C VAL A 196 16.23 16.88 -33.92
N HIS A 197 16.58 16.28 -35.06
CA HIS A 197 15.72 16.19 -36.23
C HIS A 197 15.24 14.75 -36.41
N GLY A 198 13.91 14.56 -36.40
CA GLY A 198 13.27 13.25 -36.54
C GLY A 198 12.43 12.88 -35.32
N ARG A 199 11.63 11.81 -35.46
CA ARG A 199 10.81 11.27 -34.37
C ARG A 199 11.69 10.55 -33.35
N ILE A 200 11.40 10.73 -32.07
CA ILE A 200 12.17 10.14 -30.97
C ILE A 200 11.40 8.95 -30.39
N ALA A 201 12.11 7.84 -30.12
CA ALA A 201 11.64 6.78 -29.24
C ALA A 201 12.49 6.73 -27.98
N TYR A 202 11.82 6.75 -26.83
CA TYR A 202 12.47 6.76 -25.52
C TYR A 202 12.20 5.47 -24.76
N VAL A 203 13.26 4.86 -24.23
CA VAL A 203 13.19 3.76 -23.27
C VAL A 203 13.76 4.24 -21.94
N SER A 204 12.88 4.37 -20.96
CA SER A 204 13.20 4.83 -19.61
C SER A 204 13.94 3.78 -18.78
N GLN A 205 14.82 4.24 -17.87
CA GLN A 205 15.58 3.39 -16.95
C GLN A 205 14.65 2.58 -16.03
N GLN A 206 13.61 3.22 -15.52
CA GLN A 206 12.51 2.54 -14.85
C GLN A 206 11.44 2.20 -15.91
N PRO A 207 11.20 0.93 -16.23
CA PRO A 207 10.27 0.58 -17.29
C PRO A 207 8.83 0.98 -16.95
N TRP A 208 8.19 1.72 -17.86
CA TRP A 208 6.81 2.16 -17.70
C TRP A 208 5.85 1.30 -18.53
N VAL A 209 4.84 0.73 -17.87
CA VAL A 209 3.79 -0.12 -18.47
C VAL A 209 2.44 0.34 -17.91
N PHE A 210 1.49 0.64 -18.81
CA PHE A 210 0.15 1.10 -18.43
C PHE A 210 -0.84 -0.08 -18.43
N ALA A 211 -1.98 0.09 -17.75
CA ALA A 211 -2.99 -0.96 -17.69
C ALA A 211 -3.57 -1.26 -19.08
N GLY A 212 -3.58 -2.54 -19.45
CA GLY A 212 -3.96 -3.00 -20.78
C GLY A 212 -3.32 -4.34 -21.08
N THR A 213 -3.40 -4.82 -22.32
CA THR A 213 -2.73 -6.07 -22.69
C THR A 213 -1.23 -5.86 -22.94
N VAL A 214 -0.44 -6.93 -22.93
CA VAL A 214 0.97 -6.86 -23.37
C VAL A 214 1.04 -6.30 -24.79
N ARG A 215 0.15 -6.77 -25.67
CA ARG A 215 0.02 -6.27 -27.04
C ARG A 215 -0.30 -4.78 -27.10
N SER A 216 -1.29 -4.29 -26.36
CA SER A 216 -1.63 -2.84 -26.38
C SER A 216 -0.48 -1.98 -25.88
N ASN A 217 0.30 -2.49 -24.90
CA ASN A 217 1.49 -1.82 -24.41
C ASN A 217 2.59 -1.71 -25.46
N ILE A 218 2.83 -2.76 -26.26
CA ILE A 218 3.83 -2.76 -27.33
C ILE A 218 3.37 -1.89 -28.51
N LEU A 219 2.12 -2.04 -28.94
CA LEU A 219 1.56 -1.28 -30.05
C LEU A 219 1.48 0.22 -29.75
N PHE A 220 1.17 0.57 -28.50
CA PHE A 220 1.02 1.95 -28.02
C PHE A 220 0.18 2.80 -28.99
N GLY A 221 -0.97 2.24 -29.40
CA GLY A 221 -1.97 2.81 -30.32
C GLY A 221 -1.59 2.91 -31.79
N LYS A 222 -0.50 2.27 -32.23
CA LYS A 222 -0.27 1.96 -33.66
C LYS A 222 -1.11 0.74 -34.08
N LYS A 223 -1.34 0.62 -35.39
CA LYS A 223 -2.04 -0.55 -35.97
C LYS A 223 -1.22 -1.83 -35.75
N TYR A 224 -1.91 -2.94 -35.56
CA TYR A 224 -1.29 -4.26 -35.41
C TYR A 224 -0.88 -4.81 -36.78
N GLU A 225 0.43 -4.94 -36.99
CA GLU A 225 1.03 -5.53 -38.19
C GLU A 225 1.77 -6.81 -37.80
N LYS A 226 1.19 -7.97 -38.16
CA LYS A 226 1.63 -9.28 -37.66
C LYS A 226 3.12 -9.56 -37.91
N GLU A 227 3.61 -9.32 -39.12
CA GLU A 227 5.01 -9.61 -39.49
C GLU A 227 6.01 -8.74 -38.71
N ARG A 228 5.70 -7.45 -38.60
CA ARG A 228 6.52 -6.49 -37.85
C ARG A 228 6.50 -6.81 -36.37
N TYR A 229 5.32 -7.11 -35.82
CA TYR A 229 5.16 -7.46 -34.42
C TYR A 229 5.98 -8.70 -34.05
N GLU A 230 5.89 -9.78 -34.84
CA GLU A 230 6.70 -11.00 -34.64
C GLU A 230 8.21 -10.74 -34.72
N LYS A 231 8.64 -9.89 -35.67
CA LYS A 231 10.05 -9.49 -35.78
C LYS A 231 10.53 -8.78 -34.50
N VAL A 232 9.72 -7.88 -33.95
CA VAL A 232 10.03 -7.15 -32.71
C VAL A 232 10.05 -8.10 -31.50
N ILE A 233 9.06 -8.98 -31.36
CA ILE A 233 9.00 -9.97 -30.27
C ILE A 233 10.23 -10.89 -30.28
N LYS A 234 10.68 -11.32 -31.47
CA LYS A 234 11.89 -12.13 -31.62
C LYS A 234 13.16 -11.34 -31.26
N ALA A 235 13.29 -10.10 -31.74
CA ALA A 235 14.43 -9.24 -31.44
C ALA A 235 14.54 -8.92 -29.94
N CYS A 236 13.41 -8.72 -29.26
CA CYS A 236 13.34 -8.39 -27.84
C CYS A 236 13.31 -9.61 -26.90
N ALA A 237 13.55 -10.82 -27.41
CA ALA A 237 13.54 -12.07 -26.64
C ALA A 237 12.25 -12.33 -25.82
N LEU A 238 11.10 -11.82 -26.27
CA LEU A 238 9.83 -11.90 -25.52
C LEU A 238 9.06 -13.21 -25.77
N ARG A 239 9.46 -14.00 -26.78
CA ARG A 239 8.70 -15.20 -27.19
C ARG A 239 8.55 -16.24 -26.07
N LYS A 240 9.61 -16.48 -25.30
CA LYS A 240 9.57 -17.40 -24.16
C LYS A 240 8.67 -16.87 -23.04
N ASP A 241 8.72 -15.56 -22.78
CA ASP A 241 7.86 -14.95 -21.75
C ASP A 241 6.39 -15.03 -22.12
N LEU A 242 6.05 -14.72 -23.38
CA LEU A 242 4.67 -14.82 -23.86
C LEU A 242 4.14 -16.27 -23.78
N GLN A 243 4.99 -17.28 -24.01
CA GLN A 243 4.57 -18.69 -23.85
C GLN A 243 4.29 -19.10 -22.40
N LEU A 244 4.88 -18.38 -21.42
CA LEU A 244 4.67 -18.63 -19.99
C LEU A 244 3.42 -17.91 -19.45
N LEU A 245 2.92 -16.91 -20.17
CA LEU A 245 1.68 -16.21 -19.82
C LEU A 245 0.47 -17.01 -20.28
N GLU A 246 -0.56 -17.09 -19.44
CA GLU A 246 -1.76 -17.90 -19.68
C GLU A 246 -2.45 -17.56 -21.01
N ASP A 247 -2.57 -16.26 -21.33
CA ASP A 247 -3.20 -15.75 -22.56
C ASP A 247 -2.19 -15.17 -23.56
N GLY A 248 -0.91 -15.51 -23.42
CA GLY A 248 0.14 -14.97 -24.27
C GLY A 248 0.22 -13.44 -24.24
N ASP A 249 0.16 -12.81 -25.41
CA ASP A 249 0.25 -11.35 -25.55
C ASP A 249 -1.07 -10.60 -25.32
N LEU A 250 -2.18 -11.32 -25.20
CA LEU A 250 -3.48 -10.77 -24.82
C LEU A 250 -3.68 -10.71 -23.30
N THR A 251 -2.74 -11.27 -22.54
CA THR A 251 -2.74 -11.21 -21.06
C THR A 251 -2.88 -9.76 -20.59
N VAL A 252 -3.88 -9.52 -19.74
CA VAL A 252 -4.13 -8.19 -19.18
C VAL A 252 -3.13 -7.90 -18.07
N ILE A 253 -2.36 -6.85 -18.28
CA ILE A 253 -1.40 -6.31 -17.34
C ILE A 253 -2.11 -5.27 -16.47
N GLY A 254 -2.06 -5.45 -15.14
CA GLY A 254 -2.56 -4.47 -14.17
C GLY A 254 -1.69 -3.20 -14.10
N ASP A 255 -2.13 -2.21 -13.31
CA ASP A 255 -1.38 -0.97 -13.12
C ASP A 255 0.08 -1.24 -12.72
N ARG A 256 1.02 -0.54 -13.36
CA ARG A 256 2.49 -0.68 -13.19
C ARG A 256 3.06 -2.06 -13.54
N GLY A 257 2.30 -2.93 -14.19
CA GLY A 257 2.79 -4.24 -14.59
C GLY A 257 3.06 -5.20 -13.45
N ALA A 258 2.26 -5.19 -12.38
CA ALA A 258 2.47 -6.05 -11.21
C ALA A 258 2.64 -7.55 -11.53
N THR A 259 2.07 -8.02 -12.65
CA THR A 259 2.16 -9.40 -13.12
C THR A 259 3.47 -9.74 -13.86
N LEU A 260 4.30 -8.74 -14.20
CA LEU A 260 5.53 -8.92 -14.96
C LEU A 260 6.77 -8.71 -14.08
N SER A 261 7.82 -9.49 -14.31
CA SER A 261 9.13 -9.28 -13.67
C SER A 261 9.83 -8.02 -14.18
N GLY A 262 10.81 -7.49 -13.44
CA GLY A 262 11.57 -6.31 -13.86
C GLY A 262 12.19 -6.44 -15.26
N GLY A 263 12.81 -7.60 -15.55
CA GLY A 263 13.37 -7.91 -16.87
C GLY A 263 12.33 -8.10 -17.96
N GLN A 264 11.12 -8.56 -17.64
CA GLN A 264 9.99 -8.60 -18.59
C GLN A 264 9.49 -7.20 -18.92
N LYS A 265 9.32 -6.32 -17.92
CA LYS A 265 8.91 -4.93 -18.14
C LYS A 265 9.92 -4.17 -19.00
N ALA A 266 11.22 -4.36 -18.73
CA ALA A 266 12.29 -3.75 -19.52
C ALA A 266 12.19 -4.16 -21.00
N ARG A 267 11.97 -5.45 -21.27
CA ARG A 267 11.80 -5.97 -22.64
C ARG A 267 10.52 -5.49 -23.32
N VAL A 268 9.39 -5.40 -22.60
CA VAL A 268 8.15 -4.82 -23.14
C VAL A 268 8.34 -3.33 -23.49
N ASN A 269 9.04 -2.56 -22.65
CA ASN A 269 9.33 -1.15 -22.90
C ASN A 269 10.24 -0.98 -24.13
N LEU A 270 11.27 -1.82 -24.25
CA LEU A 270 12.15 -1.85 -25.42
C LEU A 270 11.37 -2.24 -26.69
N ALA A 271 10.52 -3.27 -26.62
CA ALA A 271 9.67 -3.68 -27.73
C ALA A 271 8.71 -2.58 -28.17
N ARG A 272 8.14 -1.81 -27.23
CA ARG A 272 7.33 -0.63 -27.54
C ARG A 272 8.12 0.39 -28.37
N ALA A 273 9.33 0.73 -27.95
CA ALA A 273 10.16 1.69 -28.67
C ALA A 273 10.49 1.21 -30.09
N VAL A 274 10.91 -0.04 -30.26
CA VAL A 274 11.25 -0.62 -31.56
C VAL A 274 10.01 -0.72 -32.46
N TYR A 275 8.85 -1.04 -31.90
CA TYR A 275 7.60 -1.09 -32.66
C TYR A 275 7.13 0.30 -33.13
N GLN A 276 7.56 1.40 -32.52
CA GLN A 276 7.20 2.75 -33.02
C GLN A 276 7.89 3.13 -34.34
N ASP A 277 9.05 2.53 -34.66
CA ASP A 277 9.90 2.91 -35.81
C ASP A 277 10.17 4.42 -35.87
N ALA A 278 10.87 4.89 -34.84
CA ALA A 278 11.38 6.25 -34.76
C ALA A 278 12.68 6.41 -35.57
N ASP A 279 13.15 7.66 -35.68
CA ASP A 279 14.41 8.02 -36.34
C ASP A 279 15.58 8.05 -35.33
N VAL A 280 15.27 8.45 -34.09
CA VAL A 280 16.20 8.57 -32.97
C VAL A 280 15.74 7.70 -31.80
N TYR A 281 16.61 6.81 -31.31
CA TYR A 281 16.36 5.94 -30.17
C TYR A 281 17.22 6.39 -28.98
N LEU A 282 16.56 6.74 -27.89
CA LEU A 282 17.19 7.10 -26.62
C LEU A 282 16.95 5.96 -25.62
N LEU A 283 18.00 5.22 -25.30
CA LEU A 283 17.95 4.01 -24.49
C LEU A 283 18.64 4.26 -23.14
N ASP A 284 17.88 4.39 -22.06
CA ASP A 284 18.39 4.64 -20.71
C ASP A 284 18.58 3.31 -19.96
N ASP A 285 19.75 2.69 -20.12
CA ASP A 285 20.16 1.43 -19.47
C ASP A 285 19.13 0.27 -19.53
N PRO A 286 18.61 -0.09 -20.74
CA PRO A 286 17.57 -1.11 -20.90
C PRO A 286 18.03 -2.54 -20.56
N LEU A 287 19.33 -2.76 -20.33
CA LEU A 287 19.96 -4.07 -20.12
C LEU A 287 20.27 -4.37 -18.64
N SER A 288 19.95 -3.45 -17.73
CA SER A 288 20.29 -3.55 -16.30
C SER A 288 19.48 -4.62 -15.55
N ALA A 289 18.21 -4.80 -15.90
CA ALA A 289 17.27 -5.68 -15.22
C ALA A 289 17.16 -7.09 -15.84
N VAL A 290 17.99 -7.41 -16.84
CA VAL A 290 17.99 -8.69 -17.55
C VAL A 290 19.28 -9.46 -17.26
N ASP A 291 19.22 -10.79 -17.37
CA ASP A 291 20.41 -11.63 -17.22
C ASP A 291 21.43 -11.40 -18.37
N ALA A 292 22.65 -11.90 -18.19
CA ALA A 292 23.73 -11.67 -19.17
C ALA A 292 23.44 -12.31 -20.54
N GLU A 293 22.74 -13.45 -20.58
CA GLU A 293 22.39 -14.13 -21.84
C GLU A 293 21.37 -13.34 -22.64
N VAL A 294 20.25 -12.95 -22.00
CA VAL A 294 19.21 -12.12 -22.62
C VAL A 294 19.78 -10.73 -22.94
N GLY A 295 20.61 -10.15 -22.06
CA GLY A 295 21.28 -8.88 -22.29
C GLY A 295 22.12 -8.89 -23.58
N ARG A 296 22.88 -9.96 -23.80
CA ARG A 296 23.68 -10.16 -25.03
C ARG A 296 22.79 -10.33 -26.26
N HIS A 297 21.72 -11.13 -26.16
CA HIS A 297 20.73 -11.30 -27.24
C HIS A 297 20.09 -9.96 -27.65
N LEU A 298 19.64 -9.16 -26.67
CA LEU A 298 19.06 -7.84 -26.91
C LEU A 298 20.06 -6.88 -27.55
N PHE A 299 21.31 -6.88 -27.08
CA PHE A 299 22.32 -6.01 -27.65
C PHE A 299 22.63 -6.39 -29.11
N GLU A 300 22.89 -7.66 -29.39
CA GLU A 300 23.26 -8.14 -30.73
C GLU A 300 22.10 -8.04 -31.74
N LEU A 301 20.91 -8.55 -31.40
CA LEU A 301 19.78 -8.66 -32.34
C LEU A 301 18.89 -7.41 -32.37
N CYS A 302 18.67 -6.75 -31.22
CA CYS A 302 17.83 -5.57 -31.17
C CYS A 302 18.64 -4.30 -31.47
N ILE A 303 19.65 -3.99 -30.66
CA ILE A 303 20.38 -2.71 -30.76
C ILE A 303 21.30 -2.69 -31.99
N CYS A 304 22.14 -3.70 -32.20
CA CYS A 304 23.10 -3.70 -33.29
C CYS A 304 22.54 -4.12 -34.65
N GLN A 305 21.50 -4.96 -34.71
CA GLN A 305 20.90 -5.39 -35.98
C GLN A 305 19.60 -4.65 -36.32
N THR A 306 18.63 -4.62 -35.42
CA THR A 306 17.32 -4.03 -35.74
C THR A 306 17.40 -2.50 -35.86
N LEU A 307 18.25 -1.84 -35.07
CA LEU A 307 18.41 -0.38 -35.06
C LEU A 307 19.65 0.13 -35.83
N HIS A 308 20.28 -0.72 -36.65
CA HIS A 308 21.58 -0.41 -37.28
C HIS A 308 21.59 0.79 -38.23
N GLU A 309 20.45 1.14 -38.85
CA GLU A 309 20.32 2.30 -39.74
C GLU A 309 19.85 3.58 -39.01
N LYS A 310 19.47 3.45 -37.72
CA LYS A 310 18.85 4.52 -36.94
C LYS A 310 19.89 5.24 -36.06
N ILE A 311 19.56 6.44 -35.60
CA ILE A 311 20.40 7.15 -34.61
C ILE A 311 20.12 6.53 -33.24
N THR A 312 21.12 5.93 -32.60
CA THR A 312 20.92 5.26 -31.29
C THR A 312 21.86 5.84 -30.24
N VAL A 313 21.30 6.35 -29.14
CA VAL A 313 22.04 6.79 -27.95
C VAL A 313 21.75 5.81 -26.82
N LEU A 314 22.75 5.02 -26.44
CA LEU A 314 22.67 4.00 -25.39
C LEU A 314 23.43 4.45 -24.15
N VAL A 315 22.72 4.69 -23.06
CA VAL A 315 23.32 4.79 -21.73
C VAL A 315 23.47 3.36 -21.20
N THR A 316 24.67 2.98 -20.76
CA THR A 316 24.87 1.68 -20.11
C THR A 316 25.99 1.71 -19.09
N HIS A 317 25.83 0.92 -18.03
CA HIS A 317 26.88 0.65 -17.06
C HIS A 317 27.73 -0.58 -17.43
N GLN A 318 27.31 -1.35 -18.44
CA GLN A 318 27.97 -2.59 -18.83
C GLN A 318 29.06 -2.34 -19.89
N LEU A 319 30.32 -2.28 -19.42
CA LEU A 319 31.48 -1.96 -20.26
C LEU A 319 31.71 -2.94 -21.43
N GLN A 320 31.21 -4.17 -21.32
CA GLN A 320 31.37 -5.22 -22.33
C GLN A 320 30.81 -4.84 -23.72
N TYR A 321 29.79 -3.98 -23.77
CA TYR A 321 29.14 -3.57 -25.01
C TYR A 321 29.82 -2.39 -25.73
N LEU A 322 30.79 -1.74 -25.08
CA LEU A 322 31.47 -0.57 -25.65
C LEU A 322 32.30 -0.89 -26.90
N LYS A 323 32.73 -2.15 -27.05
CA LYS A 323 33.52 -2.59 -28.20
C LYS A 323 32.77 -2.47 -29.53
N ALA A 324 31.45 -2.60 -29.50
CA ALA A 324 30.59 -2.57 -30.69
C ALA A 324 29.99 -1.18 -30.95
N ALA A 325 30.22 -0.20 -30.06
CA ALA A 325 29.71 1.16 -30.24
C ALA A 325 30.54 1.94 -31.27
N SER A 326 29.87 2.71 -32.12
CA SER A 326 30.51 3.57 -33.12
C SER A 326 31.28 4.71 -32.45
N GLN A 327 30.73 5.25 -31.36
CA GLN A 327 31.30 6.33 -30.58
C GLN A 327 31.00 6.08 -29.09
N ILE A 328 31.93 6.45 -28.22
CA ILE A 328 31.79 6.40 -26.77
C ILE A 328 31.94 7.81 -26.21
N LEU A 329 31.04 8.22 -25.32
CA LEU A 329 31.08 9.47 -24.59
C LEU A 329 31.17 9.18 -23.10
N ILE A 330 32.23 9.70 -22.46
CA ILE A 330 32.44 9.57 -21.01
C ILE A 330 31.97 10.85 -20.33
N LEU A 331 30.97 10.70 -19.46
CA LEU A 331 30.39 11.78 -18.67
C LEU A 331 30.84 11.67 -17.21
N LYS A 332 31.26 12.80 -16.62
CA LYS A 332 31.71 12.89 -15.23
C LYS A 332 31.32 14.24 -14.65
N ASP A 333 30.63 14.26 -13.51
CA ASP A 333 30.13 15.49 -12.86
C ASP A 333 29.43 16.47 -13.82
N GLY A 334 28.59 15.95 -14.72
CA GLY A 334 27.88 16.75 -15.70
C GLY A 334 28.73 17.29 -16.86
N LYS A 335 30.03 16.98 -16.92
CA LYS A 335 30.97 17.39 -17.97
C LYS A 335 31.31 16.22 -18.89
N MET A 336 31.55 16.54 -20.16
CA MET A 336 32.11 15.59 -21.11
C MET A 336 33.63 15.54 -20.90
N VAL A 337 34.13 14.39 -20.45
CA VAL A 337 35.57 14.19 -20.26
C VAL A 337 36.23 13.91 -21.60
N GLN A 338 35.68 12.97 -22.35
CA GLN A 338 36.25 12.52 -23.62
C GLN A 338 35.17 11.87 -24.50
N LYS A 339 35.32 12.03 -25.81
CA LYS A 339 34.53 11.37 -26.85
C LYS A 339 35.47 10.74 -27.88
N GLY A 340 35.19 9.52 -28.31
CA GLY A 340 36.00 8.84 -29.34
C GLY A 340 35.57 7.41 -29.59
N THR A 341 36.35 6.69 -30.40
CA THR A 341 36.16 5.26 -30.66
C THR A 341 36.85 4.40 -29.60
N TYR A 342 36.41 3.15 -29.42
CA TYR A 342 37.02 2.23 -28.44
C TYR A 342 38.54 2.06 -28.63
N THR A 343 39.02 2.09 -29.87
CA THR A 343 40.45 1.97 -30.20
C THR A 343 41.26 3.22 -29.86
N GLU A 344 40.67 4.42 -29.96
CA GLU A 344 41.28 5.68 -29.52
C GLU A 344 41.41 5.76 -27.99
N PHE A 345 40.41 5.25 -27.28
CA PHE A 345 40.45 5.14 -25.82
C PHE A 345 41.54 4.18 -25.33
N LEU A 346 41.70 3.03 -25.99
CA LEU A 346 42.80 2.09 -25.69
C LEU A 346 44.18 2.71 -25.94
N LYS A 347 44.34 3.52 -27.01
CA LYS A 347 45.60 4.18 -27.36
C LYS A 347 45.96 5.35 -26.45
N SER A 348 44.98 6.00 -25.82
CA SER A 348 45.20 7.13 -24.92
C SER A 348 45.61 6.71 -23.50
N GLY A 349 45.75 5.42 -23.22
CA GLY A 349 46.18 4.90 -21.91
C GLY A 349 45.13 5.04 -20.81
N VAL A 350 43.89 5.38 -21.19
CA VAL A 350 42.77 5.55 -20.27
C VAL A 350 42.21 4.17 -19.92
N ASP A 351 42.56 3.67 -18.73
CA ASP A 351 41.92 2.46 -18.20
C ASP A 351 40.50 2.81 -17.75
N PHE A 352 39.50 2.37 -18.51
CA PHE A 352 38.07 2.53 -18.20
C PHE A 352 37.72 2.03 -16.78
N GLY A 353 38.45 1.02 -16.29
CA GLY A 353 38.35 0.55 -14.92
C GLY A 353 38.86 1.59 -13.92
N SER A 354 40.02 2.20 -14.18
CA SER A 354 40.60 3.23 -13.30
C SER A 354 39.77 4.51 -13.20
N LEU A 355 39.09 4.95 -14.26
CA LEU A 355 38.20 6.13 -14.26
C LEU A 355 36.92 5.92 -13.45
N LEU A 356 36.45 4.68 -13.35
CA LEU A 356 35.34 4.29 -12.47
C LEU A 356 35.82 3.95 -11.05
N LYS A 357 37.12 3.67 -10.86
CA LYS A 357 37.75 3.31 -9.57
C LYS A 357 38.33 4.50 -8.80
N LYS A 358 38.83 5.55 -9.47
CA LYS A 358 39.68 6.59 -8.86
C LYS A 358 38.98 7.68 -8.03
N GLU A 359 37.65 7.75 -8.01
CA GLU A 359 36.94 8.83 -7.30
C GLU A 359 36.11 8.40 -6.09
N ASN A 360 35.94 7.10 -5.87
CA ASN A 360 35.36 6.65 -4.59
C ASN A 360 36.35 6.81 -3.41
N GLU A 361 37.60 7.21 -3.68
CA GLU A 361 38.62 7.48 -2.66
C GLU A 361 38.86 8.98 -2.38
N GLU A 362 38.34 9.90 -3.21
CA GLU A 362 38.61 11.36 -3.06
C GLU A 362 37.41 12.18 -2.52
N ALA A 363 36.29 11.54 -2.17
CA ALA A 363 35.17 12.21 -1.49
C ALA A 363 35.44 12.51 0.00
N ASP A 364 36.56 12.04 0.57
CA ASP A 364 36.91 12.17 2.00
C ASP A 364 38.10 13.11 2.27
N GLN A 365 38.10 14.32 1.70
CA GLN A 365 38.97 15.40 2.19
C GLN A 365 38.19 16.66 2.58
N SER A 366 38.12 16.83 3.91
CA SER A 366 37.70 17.95 4.76
C SER A 366 37.39 19.32 4.11
N PRO A 367 36.27 19.98 4.47
CA PRO A 367 36.15 21.43 4.35
C PRO A 367 36.66 22.14 5.62
N ALA A 368 37.45 23.19 5.41
CA ALA A 368 37.88 24.14 6.43
C ALA A 368 36.67 24.94 7.02
N PRO A 369 36.78 25.47 8.25
CA PRO A 369 35.63 25.91 9.04
C PRO A 369 35.21 27.36 8.72
N GLY A 370 33.94 27.57 8.39
CA GLY A 370 33.36 28.91 8.31
C GLY A 370 31.90 28.98 7.84
N SER A 371 31.00 29.26 8.78
CA SER A 371 29.59 29.69 8.64
C SER A 371 28.50 28.63 8.29
N PRO A 372 27.39 28.56 9.06
CA PRO A 372 26.33 27.58 8.85
C PRO A 372 25.21 28.15 7.97
N ALA A 373 25.02 27.57 6.79
CA ALA A 373 23.80 27.75 6.00
C ALA A 373 23.11 26.40 5.83
N LEU A 374 21.93 26.26 6.44
CA LEU A 374 21.02 25.12 6.27
C LEU A 374 20.72 24.91 4.77
N LYS A 375 21.32 23.90 4.15
CA LYS A 375 20.87 23.39 2.84
C LYS A 375 19.73 22.39 3.08
N ASN A 376 18.50 22.89 3.04
CA ASN A 376 17.31 22.06 2.81
C ASN A 376 17.41 21.45 1.42
N ARG A 377 17.90 20.21 1.32
CA ARG A 377 17.79 19.40 0.11
C ARG A 377 16.34 18.93 -0.02
N SER A 378 15.55 19.63 -0.82
CA SER A 378 14.24 19.16 -1.25
C SER A 378 14.41 18.06 -2.29
N PHE A 379 14.49 16.81 -1.82
CA PHE A 379 14.09 15.68 -2.66
C PHE A 379 12.57 15.73 -2.78
N SER A 380 12.11 16.27 -3.91
CA SER A 380 10.69 16.27 -4.27
C SER A 380 10.28 14.85 -4.67
N GLU A 381 9.97 14.01 -3.69
CA GLU A 381 9.14 12.83 -3.91
C GLU A 381 7.67 13.20 -3.64
N SER A 382 6.90 13.16 -4.71
CA SER A 382 5.45 13.33 -4.73
C SER A 382 4.78 12.08 -4.16
N SER A 383 4.67 12.01 -2.83
CA SER A 383 3.74 11.08 -2.17
C SER A 383 2.31 11.63 -2.27
N LEU A 384 1.70 11.54 -3.46
CA LEU A 384 0.26 11.68 -3.64
C LEU A 384 -0.35 10.29 -3.72
N TRP A 385 -0.79 9.77 -2.57
CA TRP A 385 -1.58 8.55 -2.47
C TRP A 385 -2.91 8.73 -3.21
N SER A 386 -3.08 8.03 -4.34
CA SER A 386 -4.39 7.83 -4.95
C SER A 386 -5.05 6.57 -4.38
N GLN A 387 -6.36 6.70 -4.20
CA GLN A 387 -7.25 5.73 -3.60
C GLN A 387 -7.30 4.46 -4.45
N GLN A 388 -6.83 3.33 -3.91
CA GLN A 388 -7.08 2.01 -4.51
C GLN A 388 -8.52 1.60 -4.20
N SER A 389 -9.38 1.62 -5.22
CA SER A 389 -10.65 0.88 -5.21
C SER A 389 -10.52 -0.32 -6.14
N SER A 390 -10.68 -1.51 -5.57
CA SER A 390 -10.79 -2.81 -6.25
C SER A 390 -11.73 -2.77 -7.46
N ARG A 391 -11.23 -3.12 -8.65
CA ARG A 391 -12.02 -3.34 -9.88
C ARG A 391 -12.85 -4.64 -9.80
N PRO A 392 -14.07 -4.66 -10.35
CA PRO A 392 -14.66 -5.81 -11.03
C PRO A 392 -14.47 -5.66 -12.55
N SER A 393 -14.11 -6.76 -13.22
CA SER A 393 -14.05 -6.83 -14.69
C SER A 393 -15.41 -7.25 -15.23
N LEU A 394 -15.99 -6.48 -16.17
CA LEU A 394 -17.04 -6.98 -17.05
C LEU A 394 -16.80 -6.52 -18.50
N LYS A 395 -17.06 -7.48 -19.38
CA LYS A 395 -16.89 -7.52 -20.83
C LYS A 395 -17.63 -6.40 -21.56
N ASP A 396 -16.94 -5.73 -22.49
CA ASP A 396 -17.58 -4.88 -23.51
C ASP A 396 -18.26 -5.70 -24.60
N GLY A 397 -19.36 -5.15 -25.11
CA GLY A 397 -20.15 -5.70 -26.20
C GLY A 397 -19.51 -5.54 -27.58
N ARG A 398 -19.54 -6.66 -28.33
CA ARG A 398 -19.57 -6.89 -29.80
C ARG A 398 -18.92 -5.85 -30.73
N PRO A 399 -18.11 -6.35 -31.69
CA PRO A 399 -18.66 -6.73 -32.99
C PRO A 399 -18.45 -8.22 -33.33
N GLU A 400 -19.11 -8.62 -34.41
CA GLU A 400 -19.46 -9.98 -34.86
C GLU A 400 -18.30 -10.98 -35.08
N GLY A 401 -18.58 -12.27 -34.83
CA GLY A 401 -17.99 -13.39 -35.58
C GLY A 401 -17.07 -14.38 -34.85
N GLN A 402 -17.61 -15.58 -34.59
CA GLN A 402 -16.96 -16.90 -34.42
C GLN A 402 -16.45 -17.38 -33.04
N ASN A 403 -17.27 -18.29 -32.48
CA ASN A 403 -17.02 -19.46 -31.62
C ASN A 403 -15.60 -19.69 -31.05
N THR A 404 -15.44 -19.59 -29.73
CA THR A 404 -14.78 -20.64 -28.91
C THR A 404 -15.20 -20.52 -27.43
N GLU A 405 -15.18 -21.66 -26.76
CA GLU A 405 -15.79 -21.98 -25.47
C GLU A 405 -15.25 -21.17 -24.27
N ASN A 406 -16.16 -20.91 -23.32
CA ASN A 406 -15.85 -20.25 -22.04
C ASN A 406 -15.03 -21.17 -21.13
N LEU A 407 -13.87 -20.72 -20.66
CA LEU A 407 -13.19 -21.23 -19.46
C LEU A 407 -12.72 -20.04 -18.62
N GLN A 408 -13.24 -19.96 -17.40
CA GLN A 408 -12.96 -18.93 -16.40
C GLN A 408 -11.59 -19.16 -15.76
N VAL A 409 -10.69 -18.18 -15.84
CA VAL A 409 -9.46 -18.14 -15.03
C VAL A 409 -9.76 -17.44 -13.70
N THR A 410 -9.45 -18.14 -12.62
CA THR A 410 -9.62 -17.75 -11.23
C THR A 410 -8.39 -17.01 -10.73
N VAL A 411 -8.37 -15.68 -10.85
CA VAL A 411 -7.72 -14.86 -9.82
C VAL A 411 -8.69 -14.86 -8.65
N SER A 412 -8.22 -15.24 -7.46
CA SER A 412 -9.01 -15.27 -6.23
C SER A 412 -9.61 -13.89 -5.95
N GLU A 413 -10.82 -13.66 -6.46
CA GLU A 413 -11.68 -12.57 -6.05
C GLU A 413 -11.89 -12.70 -4.54
N GLU A 414 -11.68 -11.61 -3.79
CA GLU A 414 -12.10 -11.53 -2.40
C GLU A 414 -13.51 -12.13 -2.31
N ARG A 415 -13.72 -13.15 -1.47
CA ARG A 415 -15.05 -13.72 -1.18
C ARG A 415 -15.92 -12.59 -0.63
N ARG A 416 -16.55 -11.80 -1.50
CA ARG A 416 -17.50 -10.76 -1.13
C ARG A 416 -18.76 -11.48 -0.66
N SER A 417 -19.15 -11.25 0.59
CA SER A 417 -20.48 -11.60 1.05
C SER A 417 -21.50 -10.83 0.20
N GLU A 418 -22.14 -11.52 -0.75
CA GLU A 418 -23.32 -11.00 -1.44
C GLU A 418 -24.49 -11.02 -0.44
N GLY A 419 -24.82 -9.87 0.15
CA GLY A 419 -25.88 -9.85 1.16
C GLY A 419 -26.21 -8.47 1.74
N LYS A 420 -27.32 -8.42 2.47
CA LYS A 420 -27.61 -7.35 3.43
C LYS A 420 -26.65 -7.51 4.61
N VAL A 421 -26.18 -6.39 5.18
CA VAL A 421 -25.37 -6.44 6.40
C VAL A 421 -26.17 -7.13 7.50
N GLY A 422 -25.68 -8.27 7.98
CA GLY A 422 -26.38 -9.05 8.99
C GLY A 422 -26.47 -8.30 10.33
N LEU A 423 -27.56 -8.51 11.09
CA LEU A 423 -27.70 -8.02 12.47
C LEU A 423 -26.53 -8.46 13.37
N LYS A 424 -25.84 -9.54 13.01
CA LYS A 424 -24.59 -9.99 13.65
C LYS A 424 -23.49 -8.94 13.62
N ALA A 425 -23.33 -8.19 12.52
CA ALA A 425 -22.30 -7.15 12.39
C ALA A 425 -22.56 -5.99 13.36
N TYR A 426 -23.81 -5.50 13.42
CA TYR A 426 -24.22 -4.47 14.38
C TYR A 426 -24.01 -4.91 15.83
N LYS A 427 -24.38 -6.15 16.15
CA LYS A 427 -24.16 -6.73 17.47
C LYS A 427 -22.67 -6.78 17.82
N SER A 428 -21.85 -7.37 16.95
CA SER A 428 -20.40 -7.50 17.16
C SER A 428 -19.69 -6.15 17.27
N TYR A 429 -20.15 -5.14 16.54
CA TYR A 429 -19.60 -3.78 16.62
C TYR A 429 -19.85 -3.16 17.99
N LEU A 430 -21.11 -3.08 18.42
CA LEU A 430 -21.46 -2.44 19.69
C LEU A 430 -20.88 -3.19 20.90
N THR A 431 -20.82 -4.53 20.86
CA THR A 431 -20.23 -5.32 21.93
C THR A 431 -18.70 -5.32 21.92
N ALA A 432 -18.05 -4.84 20.86
CA ALA A 432 -16.59 -4.70 20.85
C ALA A 432 -16.12 -3.58 21.78
N GLY A 433 -16.85 -2.46 21.87
CA GLY A 433 -16.46 -1.30 22.67
C GLY A 433 -17.18 -1.16 24.01
N ALA A 434 -18.31 -1.85 24.23
CA ALA A 434 -19.10 -1.71 25.45
C ALA A 434 -19.75 -3.03 25.90
N HIS A 435 -19.88 -3.18 27.22
CA HIS A 435 -20.68 -4.26 27.81
C HIS A 435 -22.18 -4.04 27.56
N TRP A 436 -22.95 -5.13 27.57
CA TRP A 436 -24.39 -5.10 27.30
C TRP A 436 -25.18 -4.14 28.21
N PHE A 437 -24.76 -4.00 29.48
CA PHE A 437 -25.36 -3.03 30.41
C PHE A 437 -25.25 -1.58 29.93
N ILE A 438 -24.09 -1.19 29.40
CA ILE A 438 -23.87 0.17 28.87
C ILE A 438 -24.72 0.39 27.61
N ILE A 439 -24.85 -0.65 26.77
CA ILE A 439 -25.69 -0.59 25.56
C ILE A 439 -27.16 -0.44 25.92
N ILE A 440 -27.67 -1.20 26.90
CA ILE A 440 -29.05 -1.04 27.38
C ILE A 440 -29.25 0.36 27.95
N PHE A 441 -28.32 0.83 28.79
CA PHE A 441 -28.38 2.18 29.36
C PHE A 441 -28.37 3.26 28.28
N LEU A 442 -27.57 3.10 27.22
CA LEU A 442 -27.54 4.00 26.07
C LEU A 442 -28.90 4.06 25.36
N ILE A 443 -29.54 2.92 25.14
CA ILE A 443 -30.88 2.85 24.53
C ILE A 443 -31.91 3.56 25.42
N LEU A 444 -31.92 3.26 26.71
CA LEU A 444 -32.81 3.90 27.68
C LEU A 444 -32.61 5.42 27.74
N LEU A 445 -31.36 5.88 27.74
CA LEU A 445 -31.03 7.31 27.76
C LEU A 445 -31.51 8.02 26.48
N ASN A 446 -31.36 7.38 25.31
CA ASN A 446 -31.87 7.94 24.05
C ASN A 446 -33.40 8.04 24.05
N ILE A 447 -34.10 7.03 24.56
CA ILE A 447 -35.57 7.05 24.70
C ILE A 447 -35.98 8.15 25.69
N ALA A 448 -35.35 8.21 26.87
CA ALA A 448 -35.65 9.22 27.90
C ALA A 448 -35.43 10.65 27.39
N ALA A 449 -34.35 10.89 26.64
CA ALA A 449 -34.08 12.17 26.01
C ALA A 449 -35.19 12.56 25.01
N GLN A 450 -35.65 11.60 24.19
CA GLN A 450 -36.74 11.85 23.25
C GLN A 450 -38.07 12.12 23.95
N VAL A 451 -38.38 11.37 25.01
CA VAL A 451 -39.58 11.58 25.82
C VAL A 451 -39.56 12.98 26.46
N ALA A 452 -38.44 13.39 27.06
CA ALA A 452 -38.30 14.74 27.62
C ALA A 452 -38.52 15.84 26.56
N TYR A 453 -37.95 15.64 25.37
CA TYR A 453 -38.11 16.58 24.25
C TYR A 453 -39.57 16.75 23.83
N VAL A 454 -40.34 15.65 23.73
CA VAL A 454 -41.77 15.67 23.36
C VAL A 454 -42.63 16.22 24.49
N LEU A 455 -42.34 15.80 25.73
CA LEU A 455 -43.10 16.20 26.91
C LEU A 455 -43.09 17.72 27.12
N GLN A 456 -42.01 18.39 26.73
CA GLN A 456 -41.94 19.85 26.74
C GLN A 456 -42.99 20.53 25.84
N ASP A 457 -43.24 20.00 24.63
CA ASP A 457 -44.25 20.58 23.73
C ASP A 457 -45.67 20.18 24.15
N TRP A 458 -45.82 18.96 24.67
CA TRP A 458 -47.09 18.51 25.25
C TRP A 458 -47.48 19.35 26.47
N TRP A 459 -46.52 19.68 27.34
CA TRP A 459 -46.73 20.57 28.47
C TRP A 459 -47.18 21.95 28.02
N LEU A 460 -46.58 22.48 26.94
CA LEU A 460 -46.98 23.77 26.37
C LEU A 460 -48.40 23.73 25.79
N SER A 461 -48.78 22.63 25.15
CA SER A 461 -50.16 22.36 24.70
C SER A 461 -51.14 22.37 25.89
N TYR A 462 -50.83 21.62 26.94
CA TYR A 462 -51.64 21.53 28.16
C TYR A 462 -51.78 22.89 28.85
N TRP A 463 -50.67 23.62 29.01
CA TRP A 463 -50.67 24.96 29.61
C TRP A 463 -51.54 25.94 28.80
N THR A 464 -51.46 25.91 27.46
CA THR A 464 -52.30 26.79 26.63
C THR A 464 -53.79 26.48 26.74
N ASN A 465 -54.17 25.20 26.90
CA ASN A 465 -55.56 24.80 27.03
C ASN A 465 -56.15 25.27 28.37
N GLU A 466 -55.46 25.03 29.49
CA GLU A 466 -55.91 25.48 30.82
C GLU A 466 -56.03 27.01 30.90
N GLN A 467 -55.04 27.73 30.35
CA GLN A 467 -55.07 29.19 30.27
C GLN A 467 -56.28 29.69 29.44
N SER A 468 -56.62 28.99 28.36
CA SER A 468 -57.77 29.35 27.51
C SER A 468 -59.13 29.06 28.17
N ALA A 469 -59.23 27.96 28.93
CA ALA A 469 -60.42 27.61 29.69
C ALA A 469 -60.73 28.65 30.79
N LEU A 470 -59.69 29.14 31.47
CA LEU A 470 -59.80 30.21 32.47
C LEU A 470 -60.18 31.57 31.85
N ASN A 471 -59.74 31.86 30.62
CA ASN A 471 -60.11 33.11 29.93
C ASN A 471 -61.58 33.12 29.46
N VAL A 472 -62.14 31.94 29.12
CA VAL A 472 -63.55 31.79 28.73
C VAL A 472 -64.48 31.92 29.94
N THR A 473 -64.10 31.37 31.10
CA THR A 473 -64.89 31.47 32.34
C THR A 473 -64.93 32.89 32.90
N VAL A 474 -63.83 33.66 32.81
CA VAL A 474 -63.80 35.09 33.23
C VAL A 474 -64.74 35.97 32.39
N ASN A 475 -64.96 35.66 31.10
CA ASN A 475 -65.88 36.38 30.23
C ASN A 475 -67.34 35.89 30.32
N GLY A 476 -67.60 34.77 31.00
CA GLY A 476 -68.85 34.03 30.97
C GLY A 476 -69.43 33.72 32.36
N LYS A 477 -69.67 34.76 33.18
CA LYS A 477 -70.37 34.74 34.49
C LYS A 477 -69.71 33.99 35.66
N GLU A 478 -69.74 34.70 36.80
CA GLU A 478 -69.44 34.36 38.20
C GLU A 478 -68.00 34.59 38.74
N ASN A 479 -67.99 35.22 39.93
CA ASN A 479 -66.84 35.75 40.67
C ASN A 479 -65.98 34.64 41.30
N VAL A 480 -65.21 33.91 40.51
CA VAL A 480 -64.08 33.12 41.02
C VAL A 480 -62.82 33.47 40.24
N THR A 481 -61.89 34.17 40.88
CA THR A 481 -60.57 34.47 40.31
C THR A 481 -59.61 33.32 40.65
N GLU A 482 -59.79 32.17 40.01
CA GLU A 482 -58.70 31.18 39.95
C GLU A 482 -57.63 31.71 39.00
N LYS A 483 -56.61 32.37 39.57
CA LYS A 483 -55.40 32.73 38.82
C LYS A 483 -54.54 31.48 38.72
N LEU A 484 -54.18 31.11 37.49
CA LEU A 484 -53.23 30.04 37.22
C LEU A 484 -51.91 30.32 37.98
N ASP A 485 -51.36 29.32 38.69
CA ASP A 485 -50.07 29.46 39.37
C ASP A 485 -48.94 29.49 38.35
N LEU A 486 -48.65 30.69 37.87
CA LEU A 486 -47.65 30.91 36.84
C LEU A 486 -46.26 30.40 37.25
N HIS A 487 -45.92 30.46 38.54
CA HIS A 487 -44.63 29.99 39.04
C HIS A 487 -44.52 28.47 38.95
N TRP A 488 -45.61 27.74 39.22
CA TRP A 488 -45.66 26.29 39.05
C TRP A 488 -45.49 25.85 37.59
N TYR A 489 -46.25 26.46 36.67
CA TYR A 489 -46.21 26.09 35.24
C TYR A 489 -44.86 26.44 34.59
N LEU A 490 -44.31 27.63 34.89
CA LEU A 490 -42.96 28.01 34.47
C LEU A 490 -41.89 27.13 35.13
N GLY A 491 -42.07 26.75 36.39
CA GLY A 491 -41.20 25.83 37.12
C GLY A 491 -41.05 24.49 36.40
N ILE A 492 -42.17 23.83 36.09
CA ILE A 492 -42.17 22.56 35.34
C ILE A 492 -41.57 22.74 33.95
N TYR A 493 -41.95 23.80 33.23
CA TYR A 493 -41.44 24.05 31.88
C TYR A 493 -39.91 24.28 31.86
N SER A 494 -39.39 24.98 32.88
CA SER A 494 -37.94 25.19 33.06
C SER A 494 -37.22 23.88 33.40
N GLY A 495 -37.78 23.05 34.28
CA GLY A 495 -37.23 21.73 34.63
C GLY A 495 -37.17 20.79 33.42
N LEU A 496 -38.22 20.75 32.59
CA LEU A 496 -38.25 19.98 31.34
C LEU A 496 -37.24 20.48 30.32
N THR A 497 -37.03 21.79 30.23
CA THR A 497 -36.03 22.38 29.32
C THR A 497 -34.61 21.99 29.75
N VAL A 498 -34.29 22.12 31.05
CA VAL A 498 -33.00 21.70 31.61
C VAL A 498 -32.77 20.19 31.42
N ALA A 499 -33.79 19.36 31.68
CA ALA A 499 -33.70 17.92 31.45
C ALA A 499 -33.42 17.58 29.98
N THR A 500 -34.07 18.28 29.04
CA THR A 500 -33.86 18.09 27.59
C THR A 500 -32.44 18.46 27.17
N VAL A 501 -31.89 19.55 27.70
CA VAL A 501 -30.49 19.97 27.47
C VAL A 501 -29.52 18.91 28.00
N LEU A 502 -29.69 18.51 29.28
CA LEU A 502 -28.80 17.56 29.95
C LEU A 502 -28.83 16.18 29.28
N PHE A 503 -30.01 15.62 29.01
CA PHE A 503 -30.13 14.34 28.32
C PHE A 503 -29.65 14.42 26.87
N GLY A 504 -29.87 15.55 26.18
CA GLY A 504 -29.34 15.78 24.84
C GLY A 504 -27.82 15.75 24.77
N ILE A 505 -27.13 16.41 25.70
CA ILE A 505 -25.67 16.39 25.80
C ILE A 505 -25.18 14.99 26.24
N ALA A 506 -25.78 14.43 27.29
CA ALA A 506 -25.37 13.14 27.84
C ALA A 506 -25.48 12.00 26.81
N ARG A 507 -26.59 11.92 26.05
CA ARG A 507 -26.73 10.89 25.02
C ARG A 507 -25.71 11.06 23.89
N SER A 508 -25.46 12.30 23.45
CA SER A 508 -24.52 12.56 22.36
C SER A 508 -23.10 12.13 22.73
N LEU A 509 -22.62 12.55 23.91
CA LEU A 509 -21.29 12.19 24.39
C LEU A 509 -21.13 10.67 24.58
N LEU A 510 -22.15 10.00 25.12
CA LEU A 510 -22.10 8.56 25.37
C LEU A 510 -22.11 7.75 24.07
N VAL A 511 -22.92 8.12 23.07
CA VAL A 511 -22.94 7.47 21.75
C VAL A 511 -21.55 7.56 21.10
N PHE A 512 -20.97 8.76 21.02
CA PHE A 512 -19.63 8.93 20.43
C PHE A 512 -18.56 8.14 21.16
N HIS A 513 -18.61 8.11 22.49
CA HIS A 513 -17.66 7.34 23.30
C HIS A 513 -17.73 5.84 22.99
N VAL A 514 -18.94 5.25 22.94
CA VAL A 514 -19.14 3.84 22.66
C VAL A 514 -18.69 3.47 21.25
N LEU A 515 -19.04 4.26 20.24
CA LEU A 515 -18.74 3.95 18.83
C LEU A 515 -17.23 4.06 18.53
N VAL A 516 -16.56 5.11 19.02
CA VAL A 516 -15.11 5.27 18.83
C VAL A 516 -14.33 4.21 19.61
N ASN A 517 -14.72 3.89 20.85
CA ASN A 517 -14.10 2.78 21.60
C ASN A 517 -14.28 1.43 20.88
N SER A 518 -15.45 1.21 20.27
CA SER A 518 -15.72 0.00 19.47
C SER A 518 -14.78 -0.10 18.27
N SER A 519 -14.55 1.02 17.57
CA SER A 519 -13.57 1.09 16.47
C SER A 519 -12.14 0.79 16.95
N GLN A 520 -11.71 1.36 18.08
CA GLN A 520 -10.40 1.07 18.67
C GLN A 520 -10.25 -0.42 19.05
N ALA A 521 -11.28 -1.01 19.67
CA ALA A 521 -11.25 -2.41 20.07
C ALA A 521 -11.17 -3.35 18.86
N LEU A 522 -11.93 -3.07 17.80
CA LEU A 522 -11.86 -3.84 16.55
C LEU A 522 -10.53 -3.67 15.84
N HIS A 523 -9.97 -2.46 15.77
CA HIS A 523 -8.62 -2.24 15.25
C HIS A 523 -7.58 -3.12 15.97
N ASN A 524 -7.59 -3.13 17.31
CA ASN A 524 -6.62 -3.90 18.09
C ASN A 524 -6.78 -5.41 17.88
N LYS A 525 -8.02 -5.92 17.86
CA LYS A 525 -8.29 -7.34 17.57
C LYS A 525 -7.89 -7.74 16.16
N MET A 526 -8.20 -6.89 15.17
CA MET A 526 -7.82 -7.10 13.77
C MET A 526 -6.30 -7.15 13.63
N PHE A 527 -5.59 -6.22 14.26
CA PHE A 527 -4.14 -6.17 14.21
C PHE A 527 -3.47 -7.37 14.90
N GLU A 528 -3.96 -7.77 16.08
CA GLU A 528 -3.47 -8.97 16.75
C GLU A 528 -3.70 -10.24 15.91
N SER A 529 -4.89 -10.36 15.31
CA SER A 529 -5.25 -11.46 14.40
C SER A 529 -4.32 -11.52 13.19
N ILE A 530 -4.04 -10.37 12.55
CA ILE A 530 -3.13 -10.29 11.39
C ILE A 530 -1.69 -10.64 11.76
N LEU A 531 -1.18 -10.20 12.92
CA LEU A 531 0.17 -10.58 13.37
C LEU A 531 0.29 -12.10 13.61
N ARG A 532 -0.80 -12.75 14.05
CA ARG A 532 -0.87 -14.20 14.25
C ARG A 532 -1.24 -14.99 13.00
N ALA A 533 -1.61 -14.35 11.90
CA ALA A 533 -1.92 -15.05 10.66
C ALA A 533 -0.67 -15.71 10.07
N PRO A 534 -0.77 -16.88 9.42
CA PRO A 534 0.35 -17.54 8.75
C PRO A 534 0.83 -16.72 7.53
N VAL A 535 2.08 -16.92 7.09
CA VAL A 535 2.63 -16.19 5.93
C VAL A 535 1.81 -16.43 4.66
N LEU A 536 1.21 -17.62 4.52
CA LEU A 536 0.30 -17.96 3.41
C LEU A 536 -0.85 -16.95 3.25
N PHE A 537 -1.35 -16.38 4.35
CA PHE A 537 -2.40 -15.37 4.29
C PHE A 537 -1.94 -14.13 3.51
N PHE A 538 -0.70 -13.69 3.72
CA PHE A 538 -0.10 -12.53 3.06
C PHE A 538 0.31 -12.82 1.61
N ASP A 539 0.67 -14.07 1.31
CA ASP A 539 0.95 -14.49 -0.06
C ASP A 539 -0.35 -14.58 -0.90
N ARG A 540 -1.48 -14.93 -0.27
CA ARG A 540 -2.81 -15.01 -0.93
C ARG A 540 -3.53 -13.66 -1.02
N ASN A 541 -3.37 -12.79 -0.03
CA ASN A 541 -4.10 -11.52 0.04
C ASN A 541 -3.17 -10.35 -0.31
N PRO A 542 -3.50 -9.53 -1.32
CA PRO A 542 -2.65 -8.43 -1.72
C PRO A 542 -2.53 -7.40 -0.59
N ILE A 543 -1.30 -6.93 -0.36
CA ILE A 543 -0.94 -5.96 0.70
C ILE A 543 -1.86 -4.73 0.70
N GLY A 544 -2.20 -4.22 -0.49
CA GLY A 544 -3.10 -3.07 -0.66
C GLY A 544 -4.51 -3.30 -0.08
N GLY A 545 -5.03 -4.53 -0.17
CA GLY A 545 -6.33 -4.90 0.41
C GLY A 545 -6.30 -4.82 1.94
N ILE A 546 -5.27 -5.39 2.56
CA ILE A 546 -5.05 -5.36 4.02
C ILE A 546 -4.87 -3.90 4.50
N LEU A 547 -4.08 -3.10 3.79
CA LEU A 547 -3.87 -1.69 4.12
C LEU A 547 -5.14 -0.85 3.99
N ASN A 548 -5.98 -1.15 3.01
CA ASN A 548 -7.26 -0.46 2.84
C ASN A 548 -8.20 -0.73 4.03
N ARG A 549 -8.14 -1.90 4.66
CA ARG A 549 -8.88 -2.18 5.92
C ARG A 549 -8.40 -1.27 7.06
N PHE A 550 -7.09 -1.18 7.28
CA PHE A 550 -6.52 -0.35 8.34
C PHE A 550 -6.68 1.15 8.15
N SER A 551 -6.72 1.62 6.89
CA SER A 551 -6.81 3.04 6.59
C SER A 551 -8.26 3.48 6.37
N LYS A 552 -8.92 2.97 5.33
CA LYS A 552 -10.22 3.46 4.88
C LYS A 552 -11.38 2.92 5.71
N ASP A 553 -11.42 1.60 5.93
CA ASP A 553 -12.54 0.99 6.65
C ASP A 553 -12.53 1.38 8.14
N ILE A 554 -11.36 1.33 8.80
CA ILE A 554 -11.21 1.88 10.16
C ILE A 554 -11.44 3.39 10.20
N GLY A 555 -10.96 4.16 9.22
CA GLY A 555 -11.20 5.61 9.15
C GLY A 555 -12.69 5.96 9.04
N HIS A 556 -13.47 5.20 8.26
CA HIS A 556 -14.93 5.35 8.23
C HIS A 556 -15.56 5.09 9.60
N MET A 557 -15.09 4.08 10.33
CA MET A 557 -15.58 3.72 11.66
C MET A 557 -15.22 4.74 12.75
N ASP A 558 -14.09 5.43 12.58
CA ASP A 558 -13.60 6.46 13.51
C ASP A 558 -14.32 7.80 13.35
N ASP A 559 -14.49 8.24 12.10
CA ASP A 559 -14.91 9.62 11.81
C ASP A 559 -16.35 9.76 11.31
N LEU A 560 -16.75 8.98 10.29
CA LEU A 560 -18.02 9.17 9.58
C LEU A 560 -19.15 8.39 10.26
N LEU A 561 -18.91 7.13 10.59
CA LEU A 561 -19.91 6.22 11.15
C LEU A 561 -20.52 6.78 12.46
N PRO A 562 -19.76 7.33 13.43
CA PRO A 562 -20.36 7.84 14.65
C PRO A 562 -21.34 8.99 14.42
N LEU A 563 -21.04 9.84 13.44
CA LEU A 563 -21.85 11.01 13.10
C LEU A 563 -23.14 10.59 12.38
N THR A 564 -23.03 9.73 11.37
CA THR A 564 -24.18 9.19 10.64
C THR A 564 -25.08 8.34 11.51
N PHE A 565 -24.50 7.56 12.44
CA PHE A 565 -25.24 6.70 13.35
C PHE A 565 -26.04 7.50 14.38
N LEU A 566 -25.44 8.55 14.98
CA LEU A 566 -26.13 9.42 15.91
C LEU A 566 -27.28 10.19 15.24
N ASP A 567 -27.04 10.75 14.05
CA ASP A 567 -28.06 11.45 13.28
C ASP A 567 -29.21 10.52 12.87
N PHE A 568 -28.90 9.27 12.48
CA PHE A 568 -29.91 8.25 12.21
C PHE A 568 -30.75 7.92 13.46
N ILE A 569 -30.13 7.59 14.60
CA ILE A 569 -30.86 7.27 15.84
C ILE A 569 -31.79 8.42 16.21
N GLN A 570 -31.28 9.63 16.12
CA GLN A 570 -32.02 10.81 16.47
C GLN A 570 -33.22 11.05 15.55
N THR A 571 -32.99 11.08 14.25
CA THR A 571 -34.05 11.34 13.27
C THR A 571 -35.09 10.23 13.26
N PHE A 572 -34.67 8.98 13.48
CA PHE A 572 -35.55 7.84 13.67
C PHE A 572 -36.45 7.99 14.91
N LEU A 573 -35.87 8.28 16.08
CA LEU A 573 -36.63 8.51 17.31
C LEU A 573 -37.57 9.73 17.18
N GLN A 574 -37.15 10.76 16.46
CA GLN A 574 -37.98 11.92 16.19
C GLN A 574 -39.18 11.57 15.30
N VAL A 575 -38.99 10.83 14.21
CA VAL A 575 -40.10 10.34 13.36
C VAL A 575 -41.07 9.48 14.17
N CYS A 576 -40.56 8.51 14.95
CA CYS A 576 -41.39 7.70 15.82
C CYS A 576 -42.18 8.54 16.82
N SER A 577 -41.56 9.57 17.39
CA SER A 577 -42.22 10.47 18.34
C SER A 577 -43.33 11.31 17.69
N VAL A 578 -43.14 11.80 16.47
CA VAL A 578 -44.15 12.55 15.71
C VAL A 578 -45.37 11.69 15.44
N VAL A 579 -45.14 10.46 14.99
CA VAL A 579 -46.21 9.48 14.74
C VAL A 579 -46.94 9.12 16.05
N ALA A 580 -46.21 8.91 17.14
CA ALA A 580 -46.80 8.59 18.45
C ALA A 580 -47.69 9.73 18.97
N VAL A 581 -47.26 10.99 18.85
CA VAL A 581 -48.07 12.16 19.23
C VAL A 581 -49.31 12.28 18.33
N ALA A 582 -49.17 12.09 17.02
CA ALA A 582 -50.31 12.14 16.11
C ALA A 582 -51.37 11.07 16.43
N VAL A 583 -50.94 9.85 16.80
CA VAL A 583 -51.83 8.76 17.24
C VAL A 583 -52.45 9.07 18.60
N ALA A 584 -51.70 9.66 19.53
CA ALA A 584 -52.22 10.05 20.84
C ALA A 584 -53.33 11.12 20.74
N VAL A 585 -53.19 12.07 19.82
CA VAL A 585 -54.20 13.11 19.57
C VAL A 585 -55.36 12.57 18.73
N ILE A 586 -55.09 11.80 17.67
CA ILE A 586 -56.11 11.25 16.77
C ILE A 586 -55.89 9.75 16.59
N PRO A 587 -56.50 8.89 17.43
CA PRO A 587 -56.29 7.45 17.40
C PRO A 587 -56.63 6.78 16.05
N TRP A 588 -57.60 7.34 15.31
CA TRP A 588 -58.03 6.81 14.00
C TRP A 588 -56.94 6.88 12.92
N ILE A 589 -55.89 7.70 13.09
CA ILE A 589 -54.76 7.81 12.16
C ILE A 589 -53.98 6.49 12.03
N VAL A 590 -54.04 5.61 13.05
CA VAL A 590 -53.37 4.29 13.00
C VAL A 590 -53.82 3.47 11.79
N ILE A 591 -55.10 3.56 11.41
CA ILE A 591 -55.64 2.83 10.25
C ILE A 591 -54.97 3.30 8.95
N LEU A 592 -54.64 4.59 8.84
CA LEU A 592 -53.96 5.18 7.67
C LEU A 592 -52.45 4.90 7.67
N LEU A 593 -51.83 4.76 8.84
CA LEU A 593 -50.41 4.46 8.95
C LEU A 593 -50.06 3.07 8.41
N ILE A 594 -50.97 2.10 8.48
CA ILE A 594 -50.76 0.73 7.96
C ILE A 594 -50.51 0.74 6.44
N PRO A 595 -51.42 1.27 5.57
CA PRO A 595 -51.18 1.30 4.13
C PRO A 595 -49.99 2.18 3.75
N PHE A 596 -49.74 3.31 4.44
CA PHE A 596 -48.54 4.10 4.21
C PHE A 596 -47.25 3.36 4.57
N GLY A 597 -47.26 2.58 5.66
CA GLY A 597 -46.15 1.72 6.04
C GLY A 597 -45.84 0.66 4.98
N ILE A 598 -46.86 0.05 4.38
CA ILE A 598 -46.70 -0.92 3.28
C ILE A 598 -46.12 -0.25 2.03
N ILE A 599 -46.70 0.87 1.58
CA ILE A 599 -46.21 1.63 0.42
C ILE A 599 -44.76 2.06 0.64
N PHE A 600 -44.45 2.56 1.83
CA PHE A 600 -43.10 2.94 2.22
C PHE A 600 -42.13 1.75 2.17
N PHE A 601 -42.51 0.60 2.73
CA PHE A 601 -41.65 -0.59 2.75
C PHE A 601 -41.32 -1.06 1.33
N VAL A 602 -42.31 -1.05 0.43
CA VAL A 602 -42.13 -1.39 -0.99
C VAL A 602 -41.21 -0.39 -1.68
N LEU A 603 -41.46 0.91 -1.53
CA LEU A 603 -40.64 1.97 -2.13
C LEU A 603 -39.20 1.94 -1.60
N ARG A 604 -39.01 1.75 -0.29
CA ARG A 604 -37.68 1.66 0.33
C ARG A 604 -36.92 0.46 -0.21
N ARG A 605 -37.56 -0.70 -0.31
CA ARG A 605 -36.93 -1.91 -0.84
C ARG A 605 -36.47 -1.70 -2.28
N TYR A 606 -37.36 -1.19 -3.13
CA TYR A 606 -37.04 -0.88 -4.52
C TYR A 606 -35.88 0.12 -4.63
N PHE A 607 -35.92 1.22 -3.87
CA PHE A 607 -34.87 2.23 -3.87
C PHE A 607 -33.52 1.67 -3.42
N LEU A 608 -33.47 0.90 -2.32
CA LEU A 608 -32.20 0.38 -1.80
C LEU A 608 -31.55 -0.63 -2.74
N GLU A 609 -32.34 -1.52 -3.35
CA GLU A 609 -31.84 -2.48 -4.33
C GLU A 609 -31.21 -1.74 -5.52
N THR A 610 -31.91 -0.77 -6.12
CA THR A 610 -31.39 0.02 -7.25
C THR A 610 -30.23 0.94 -6.86
N SER A 611 -30.34 1.67 -5.74
CA SER A 611 -29.34 2.65 -5.30
C SER A 611 -28.00 1.97 -4.99
N ARG A 612 -28.02 0.76 -4.41
CA ARG A 612 -26.81 -0.03 -4.14
C ARG A 612 -26.09 -0.42 -5.43
N ASP A 613 -26.81 -0.87 -6.45
CA ASP A 613 -26.22 -1.31 -7.72
C ASP A 613 -25.68 -0.11 -8.52
N VAL A 614 -26.41 1.02 -8.53
CA VAL A 614 -25.93 2.27 -9.14
C VAL A 614 -24.71 2.82 -8.39
N LYS A 615 -24.70 2.76 -7.05
CA LYS A 615 -23.55 3.19 -6.25
C LYS A 615 -22.33 2.29 -6.48
N ARG A 616 -22.54 0.99 -6.70
CA ARG A 616 -21.49 0.06 -7.13
C ARG A 616 -20.95 0.47 -8.49
N LEU A 617 -21.81 0.73 -9.48
CA LEU A 617 -21.41 1.20 -10.80
C LEU A 617 -20.54 2.46 -10.70
N GLU A 618 -20.98 3.48 -9.96
CA GLU A 618 -20.20 4.71 -9.74
C GLU A 618 -18.83 4.46 -9.11
N SER A 619 -18.78 3.61 -8.08
CA SER A 619 -17.50 3.29 -7.46
C SER A 619 -16.54 2.57 -8.41
N THR A 620 -17.05 1.79 -9.37
CA THR A 620 -16.23 1.05 -10.33
C THR A 620 -15.71 1.93 -11.45
N THR A 621 -16.52 2.88 -11.93
CA THR A 621 -16.16 3.81 -13.00
C THR A 621 -15.22 4.91 -12.51
N ARG A 622 -15.19 5.20 -11.20
CA ARG A 622 -14.24 6.16 -10.62
C ARG A 622 -12.78 5.69 -10.65
N SER A 623 -12.52 4.39 -10.53
CA SER A 623 -11.15 3.87 -10.40
C SER A 623 -10.28 4.09 -11.65
N PRO A 624 -10.77 3.81 -12.88
CA PRO A 624 -10.04 4.09 -14.11
C PRO A 624 -9.53 5.52 -14.23
N VAL A 625 -10.30 6.53 -13.79
CA VAL A 625 -9.89 7.94 -13.82
C VAL A 625 -8.59 8.17 -13.04
N PHE A 626 -8.51 7.65 -11.81
CA PHE A 626 -7.31 7.78 -10.96
C PHE A 626 -6.13 6.94 -11.46
N SER A 627 -6.39 5.71 -11.90
CA SER A 627 -5.35 4.83 -12.47
C SER A 627 -4.73 5.46 -13.72
N HIS A 628 -5.55 5.99 -14.63
CA HIS A 628 -5.11 6.65 -15.84
C HIS A 628 -4.28 7.91 -15.53
N LEU A 629 -4.75 8.78 -14.63
CA LEU A 629 -3.98 9.94 -14.17
C LEU A 629 -2.62 9.54 -13.56
N SER A 630 -2.60 8.55 -12.68
CA SER A 630 -1.35 8.09 -12.05
C SER A 630 -0.38 7.49 -13.07
N SER A 631 -0.86 6.66 -14.00
CA SER A 631 -0.02 6.07 -15.03
C SER A 631 0.51 7.12 -16.01
N SER A 632 -0.28 8.14 -16.32
CA SER A 632 0.10 9.25 -17.20
C SER A 632 1.20 10.11 -16.58
N LEU A 633 1.10 10.42 -15.28
CA LEU A 633 2.14 11.16 -14.56
C LEU A 633 3.48 10.40 -14.50
N GLN A 634 3.43 9.08 -14.33
CA GLN A 634 4.64 8.24 -14.30
C GLN A 634 5.30 8.10 -15.68
N GLY A 635 4.48 8.00 -16.74
CA GLY A 635 4.93 7.84 -18.12
C GLY A 635 5.07 9.16 -18.88
N LEU A 636 5.04 10.30 -18.19
CA LEU A 636 4.84 11.60 -18.82
C LEU A 636 5.89 11.91 -19.90
N TRP A 637 7.16 11.59 -19.63
CA TRP A 637 8.25 11.76 -20.61
C TRP A 637 8.07 10.86 -21.84
N THR A 638 7.59 9.63 -21.65
CA THR A 638 7.33 8.69 -22.74
C THR A 638 6.13 9.13 -23.57
N ILE A 639 5.06 9.63 -22.94
CA ILE A 639 3.87 10.14 -23.64
C ILE A 639 4.23 11.34 -24.52
N ARG A 640 5.02 12.29 -23.99
CA ARG A 640 5.50 13.46 -24.73
C ARG A 640 6.51 13.10 -25.82
N ALA A 641 7.42 12.15 -25.55
CA ALA A 641 8.37 11.67 -26.56
C ALA A 641 7.69 11.05 -27.79
N TYR A 642 6.53 10.40 -27.59
CA TYR A 642 5.75 9.77 -28.66
C TYR A 642 4.63 10.65 -29.22
N GLU A 643 4.52 11.91 -28.78
CA GLU A 643 3.47 12.86 -29.23
C GLU A 643 2.05 12.26 -29.11
N ALA A 644 1.78 11.60 -27.97
CA ALA A 644 0.54 10.86 -27.73
C ALA A 644 -0.41 11.56 -26.74
N GLU A 645 -0.21 12.85 -26.45
CA GLU A 645 -0.94 13.62 -25.44
C GLU A 645 -2.44 13.68 -25.73
N GLU A 646 -2.83 14.03 -26.96
CA GLU A 646 -4.24 14.17 -27.37
C GLU A 646 -5.02 12.88 -27.15
N ARG A 647 -4.44 11.73 -27.56
CA ARG A 647 -5.04 10.41 -27.33
C ARG A 647 -5.21 10.10 -25.85
N PHE A 648 -4.24 10.46 -25.01
CA PHE A 648 -4.33 10.25 -23.56
C PHE A 648 -5.38 11.18 -22.92
N GLN A 649 -5.58 12.38 -23.46
CA GLN A 649 -6.65 13.31 -23.06
C GLN A 649 -8.02 12.73 -23.43
N GLU A 650 -8.23 12.31 -24.67
CA GLU A 650 -9.49 11.67 -25.11
C GLU A 650 -9.86 10.45 -24.24
N LEU A 651 -8.86 9.61 -23.91
CA LEU A 651 -9.06 8.46 -23.05
C LEU A 651 -9.41 8.86 -21.60
N PHE A 652 -8.83 9.96 -21.10
CA PHE A 652 -9.16 10.51 -19.78
C PHE A 652 -10.60 11.04 -19.76
N ASP A 653 -10.98 11.79 -20.77
CA ASP A 653 -12.33 12.35 -20.92
C ASP A 653 -13.37 11.23 -20.99
N ALA A 654 -13.11 10.16 -21.77
CA ALA A 654 -14.00 9.00 -21.84
C ALA A 654 -14.18 8.30 -20.48
N HIS A 655 -13.12 8.17 -19.68
CA HIS A 655 -13.22 7.63 -18.32
C HIS A 655 -14.01 8.57 -17.37
N GLN A 656 -13.83 9.88 -17.52
CA GLN A 656 -14.54 10.88 -16.73
C GLN A 656 -16.03 10.95 -17.08
N ASP A 657 -16.40 10.85 -18.36
CA ASP A 657 -17.78 10.85 -18.83
C ASP A 657 -18.54 9.64 -18.27
N LEU A 658 -17.94 8.46 -18.32
CA LEU A 658 -18.52 7.23 -17.76
C LEU A 658 -18.72 7.33 -16.24
N HIS A 659 -17.78 7.97 -15.52
CA HIS A 659 -17.95 8.24 -14.08
C HIS A 659 -19.08 9.24 -13.82
N SER A 660 -19.13 10.31 -14.60
CA SER A 660 -20.12 11.38 -14.48
C SER A 660 -21.53 10.88 -14.76
N GLU A 661 -21.72 10.01 -15.77
CA GLU A 661 -22.98 9.36 -16.07
C GLU A 661 -23.48 8.51 -14.89
N ALA A 662 -22.62 7.66 -14.33
CA ALA A 662 -22.96 6.82 -13.19
C ALA A 662 -23.30 7.65 -11.92
N TRP A 663 -22.56 8.73 -11.69
CA TRP A 663 -22.82 9.65 -10.58
C TRP A 663 -24.13 10.44 -10.76
N PHE A 664 -24.41 10.89 -11.98
CA PHE A 664 -25.66 11.57 -12.31
C PHE A 664 -26.87 10.65 -12.14
N LEU A 665 -26.74 9.38 -12.52
CA LEU A 665 -27.77 8.36 -12.29
C LEU A 665 -28.06 8.20 -10.78
N PHE A 666 -27.01 8.11 -9.95
CA PHE A 666 -27.16 8.04 -8.48
C PHE A 666 -27.90 9.24 -7.90
N LEU A 667 -27.54 10.45 -8.34
CA LEU A 667 -28.20 11.69 -7.91
C LEU A 667 -29.69 11.69 -8.29
N THR A 668 -30.00 11.30 -9.53
CA THR A 668 -31.36 11.28 -10.05
C THR A 668 -32.23 10.26 -9.33
N THR A 669 -31.74 9.03 -9.10
CA THR A 669 -32.45 8.00 -8.32
C THR A 669 -32.73 8.48 -6.89
N SER A 670 -31.75 9.13 -6.24
CA SER A 670 -31.91 9.69 -4.90
C SER A 670 -32.97 10.80 -4.86
N ARG A 671 -33.01 11.67 -5.88
CA ARG A 671 -34.00 12.76 -5.99
C ARG A 671 -35.40 12.25 -6.29
N TRP A 672 -35.54 11.25 -7.15
CA TRP A 672 -36.82 10.59 -7.41
C TRP A 672 -37.43 10.03 -6.12
N PHE A 673 -36.63 9.30 -5.33
CA PHE A 673 -37.10 8.71 -4.08
C PHE A 673 -37.53 9.77 -3.06
N ALA A 674 -36.75 10.85 -2.96
CA ALA A 674 -37.07 12.01 -2.14
C ALA A 674 -38.48 12.57 -2.40
N VAL A 675 -38.73 12.95 -3.66
CA VAL A 675 -40.01 13.56 -4.06
C VAL A 675 -41.19 12.63 -3.75
N ARG A 676 -41.02 11.30 -3.90
CA ARG A 676 -42.08 10.33 -3.56
C ARG A 676 -42.33 10.24 -2.06
N LEU A 677 -41.29 10.28 -1.23
CA LEU A 677 -41.46 10.28 0.23
C LEU A 677 -42.13 11.56 0.73
N ASP A 678 -41.73 12.72 0.20
CA ASP A 678 -42.36 14.00 0.57
C ASP A 678 -43.82 14.06 0.11
N ALA A 679 -44.16 13.48 -1.05
CA ALA A 679 -45.55 13.34 -1.48
C ALA A 679 -46.39 12.50 -0.50
N ILE A 680 -45.85 11.39 0.03
CA ILE A 680 -46.52 10.60 1.06
C ILE A 680 -46.71 11.41 2.35
N CYS A 681 -45.67 12.15 2.78
CA CYS A 681 -45.75 13.02 3.95
C CYS A 681 -46.79 14.15 3.75
N ALA A 682 -46.89 14.72 2.55
CA ALA A 682 -47.90 15.73 2.23
C ALA A 682 -49.32 15.17 2.34
N ILE A 683 -49.56 13.94 1.84
CA ILE A 683 -50.86 13.28 2.03
C ILE A 683 -51.14 13.03 3.51
N PHE A 684 -50.15 12.60 4.30
CA PHE A 684 -50.29 12.45 5.74
C PHE A 684 -50.68 13.77 6.44
N VAL A 685 -50.02 14.88 6.09
CA VAL A 685 -50.36 16.22 6.61
C VAL A 685 -51.79 16.61 6.25
N ILE A 686 -52.22 16.36 5.00
CA ILE A 686 -53.60 16.61 4.55
C ILE A 686 -54.59 15.84 5.42
N VAL A 687 -54.35 14.55 5.69
CA VAL A 687 -55.26 13.76 6.52
C VAL A 687 -55.26 14.22 7.98
N VAL A 688 -54.10 14.56 8.56
CA VAL A 688 -54.05 15.12 9.92
C VAL A 688 -54.83 16.43 10.00
N ALA A 689 -54.68 17.31 9.01
CA ALA A 689 -55.36 18.61 8.97
C ALA A 689 -56.89 18.48 8.85
N PHE A 690 -57.37 17.72 7.85
CA PHE A 690 -58.81 17.50 7.67
C PHE A 690 -59.41 16.63 8.78
N GLY A 691 -58.67 15.65 9.30
CA GLY A 691 -59.08 14.84 10.45
C GLY A 691 -59.27 15.68 11.71
N SER A 692 -58.35 16.63 11.95
CA SER A 692 -58.48 17.60 13.05
C SER A 692 -59.71 18.50 12.90
N LEU A 693 -60.08 18.88 11.67
CA LEU A 693 -61.29 19.66 11.38
C LEU A 693 -62.57 18.84 11.61
N ILE A 694 -62.60 17.58 11.20
CA ILE A 694 -63.76 16.69 11.39
C ILE A 694 -63.99 16.42 12.89
N LEU A 695 -62.91 16.23 13.64
CA LEU A 695 -62.94 16.01 15.09
C LEU A 695 -62.86 17.33 15.90
N ALA A 696 -63.09 18.49 15.28
CA ALA A 696 -62.96 19.79 15.94
C ALA A 696 -63.92 19.98 17.14
N LYS A 697 -65.00 19.18 17.23
CA LYS A 697 -65.91 19.18 18.38
C LYS A 697 -65.38 18.42 19.60
N THR A 698 -64.39 17.56 19.42
CA THR A 698 -63.85 16.66 20.45
C THR A 698 -62.39 16.96 20.82
N LEU A 699 -61.69 17.72 19.97
CA LEU A 699 -60.27 18.03 20.14
C LEU A 699 -60.08 19.48 20.60
N ASP A 700 -59.18 19.67 21.57
CA ASP A 700 -58.79 21.00 22.02
C ASP A 700 -57.89 21.71 21.00
N ALA A 701 -57.99 23.04 20.93
CA ALA A 701 -57.20 23.85 20.02
C ALA A 701 -55.67 23.65 20.17
N GLY A 702 -55.18 23.45 21.40
CA GLY A 702 -53.77 23.16 21.67
C GLY A 702 -53.32 21.79 21.16
N GLN A 703 -54.19 20.78 21.17
CA GLN A 703 -53.86 19.43 20.68
C GLN A 703 -53.83 19.41 19.14
N VAL A 704 -54.77 20.10 18.49
CA VAL A 704 -54.78 20.30 17.03
C VAL A 704 -53.53 21.03 16.56
N GLY A 705 -53.16 22.12 17.25
CA GLY A 705 -51.95 22.88 16.97
C GLY A 705 -50.67 22.04 17.10
N LEU A 706 -50.58 21.20 18.14
CA LEU A 706 -49.46 20.28 18.36
C LEU A 706 -49.36 19.23 17.24
N ALA A 707 -50.47 18.54 16.92
CA ALA A 707 -50.50 17.50 15.90
C ALA A 707 -50.14 18.05 14.50
N LEU A 708 -50.66 19.22 14.14
CA LEU A 708 -50.37 19.85 12.84
C LEU A 708 -48.92 20.33 12.75
N SER A 709 -48.38 20.95 13.81
CA SER A 709 -46.99 21.38 13.86
C SER A 709 -46.04 20.21 13.68
N TYR A 710 -46.32 19.08 14.34
CA TYR A 710 -45.52 17.86 14.26
C TYR A 710 -45.66 17.17 12.89
N ALA A 711 -46.86 17.12 12.32
CA ALA A 711 -47.08 16.60 10.96
C ALA A 711 -46.26 17.39 9.92
N LEU A 712 -46.19 18.72 10.05
CA LEU A 712 -45.35 19.54 9.17
C LEU A 712 -43.86 19.25 9.33
N THR A 713 -43.38 18.96 10.54
CA THR A 713 -41.97 18.58 10.76
C THR A 713 -41.60 17.23 10.14
N LEU A 714 -42.57 16.36 9.84
CA LEU A 714 -42.32 15.07 9.19
C LEU A 714 -41.82 15.25 7.76
N MET A 715 -42.27 16.31 7.08
CA MET A 715 -41.86 16.67 5.72
C MET A 715 -40.36 16.96 5.70
N GLY A 716 -39.61 16.35 4.77
CA GLY A 716 -38.15 16.42 4.73
C GLY A 716 -37.43 15.58 5.80
N MET A 717 -37.86 15.58 7.06
CA MET A 717 -37.21 14.78 8.13
C MET A 717 -37.36 13.28 7.92
N PHE A 718 -38.53 12.82 7.46
CA PHE A 718 -38.73 11.41 7.16
C PHE A 718 -37.82 10.94 6.02
N GLN A 719 -37.76 11.70 4.92
CA GLN A 719 -36.84 11.43 3.83
C GLN A 719 -35.38 11.40 4.30
N TRP A 720 -34.98 12.37 5.13
CA TRP A 720 -33.64 12.45 5.70
C TRP A 720 -33.32 11.20 6.54
N CYS A 721 -34.22 10.81 7.45
CA CYS A 721 -34.08 9.59 8.26
C CYS A 721 -33.85 8.35 7.40
N VAL A 722 -34.58 8.20 6.30
CA VAL A 722 -34.48 7.02 5.43
C VAL A 722 -33.14 6.99 4.70
N ARG A 723 -32.71 8.14 4.15
CA ARG A 723 -31.38 8.28 3.53
C ARG A 723 -30.27 8.01 4.54
N GLN A 724 -30.40 8.55 5.75
CA GLN A 724 -29.42 8.37 6.81
C GLN A 724 -29.35 6.89 7.26
N SER A 725 -30.47 6.16 7.24
CA SER A 725 -30.47 4.71 7.45
C SER A 725 -29.66 3.95 6.39
N ALA A 726 -29.78 4.36 5.12
CA ALA A 726 -29.05 3.75 4.01
C ALA A 726 -27.55 4.04 4.12
N GLU A 727 -27.18 5.26 4.51
CA GLU A 727 -25.79 5.63 4.77
C GLU A 727 -25.20 4.85 5.95
N VAL A 728 -25.94 4.65 7.05
CA VAL A 728 -25.48 3.80 8.15
C VAL A 728 -25.26 2.35 7.68
N GLU A 729 -26.17 1.80 6.90
CA GLU A 729 -26.03 0.44 6.33
C GLU A 729 -24.79 0.35 5.41
N ASN A 730 -24.57 1.35 4.56
CA ASN A 730 -23.39 1.45 3.69
C ASN A 730 -22.08 1.51 4.50
N MET A 731 -22.03 2.30 5.57
CA MET A 731 -20.84 2.41 6.43
C MET A 731 -20.61 1.15 7.26
N MET A 732 -21.66 0.40 7.60
CA MET A 732 -21.55 -0.86 8.33
C MET A 732 -20.90 -1.97 7.50
N ILE A 733 -20.86 -1.85 6.16
CA ILE A 733 -20.09 -2.75 5.29
C ILE A 733 -18.59 -2.70 5.63
N SER A 734 -18.05 -1.51 5.95
CA SER A 734 -16.65 -1.38 6.40
C SER A 734 -16.41 -2.15 7.71
N VAL A 735 -17.39 -2.16 8.62
CA VAL A 735 -17.33 -2.91 9.88
C VAL A 735 -17.34 -4.42 9.63
N GLU A 736 -18.20 -4.92 8.74
CA GLU A 736 -18.27 -6.34 8.39
C GLU A 736 -16.93 -6.84 7.85
N ARG A 737 -16.31 -6.09 6.94
CA ARG A 737 -14.99 -6.43 6.37
C ARG A 737 -13.87 -6.38 7.39
N VAL A 738 -13.91 -5.48 8.37
CA VAL A 738 -12.96 -5.48 9.49
C VAL A 738 -13.16 -6.70 10.37
N ILE A 739 -14.40 -7.09 10.66
CA ILE A 739 -14.72 -8.27 11.48
C ILE A 739 -14.20 -9.55 10.84
N GLU A 740 -14.25 -9.69 9.51
CA GLU A 740 -13.66 -10.84 8.80
C GLU A 740 -12.17 -11.04 9.11
N TYR A 741 -11.43 -9.96 9.36
CA TYR A 741 -10.00 -10.00 9.69
C TYR A 741 -9.74 -10.16 11.20
N THR A 742 -10.77 -10.12 12.04
CA THR A 742 -10.61 -10.34 13.50
C THR A 742 -10.53 -11.81 13.89
N ASP A 743 -10.94 -12.72 13.00
CA ASP A 743 -10.99 -14.16 13.23
C ASP A 743 -10.31 -14.92 12.09
N LEU A 744 -9.04 -14.57 11.84
CA LEU A 744 -8.20 -15.27 10.88
C LEU A 744 -7.66 -16.57 11.48
N GLU A 745 -7.33 -17.51 10.60
CA GLU A 745 -6.57 -18.70 10.98
C GLU A 745 -5.23 -18.26 11.61
N LYS A 746 -4.92 -18.84 12.78
CA LYS A 746 -3.75 -18.46 13.57
C LYS A 746 -2.64 -19.48 13.36
N GLU A 747 -1.41 -19.02 13.30
CA GLU A 747 -0.21 -19.87 13.36
C GLU A 747 -0.12 -20.57 14.73
N ALA A 748 0.80 -21.54 14.83
CA ALA A 748 1.06 -22.23 16.08
C ALA A 748 1.37 -21.24 17.23
N PRO A 749 1.07 -21.59 18.50
CA PRO A 749 1.31 -20.69 19.62
C PRO A 749 2.75 -20.18 19.69
N TRP A 750 2.88 -18.89 20.00
CA TRP A 750 4.19 -18.24 20.17
C TRP A 750 5.00 -18.87 21.32
N GLU A 751 4.34 -19.27 22.38
CA GLU A 751 4.91 -19.84 23.61
C GLU A 751 4.03 -21.02 24.05
N TYR A 752 4.65 -22.14 24.44
CA TYR A 752 3.98 -23.28 25.11
C TYR A 752 4.34 -23.27 26.60
N GLN A 753 3.59 -24.03 27.43
CA GLN A 753 3.90 -24.15 28.86
C GLN A 753 5.27 -24.83 29.11
N ASN A 754 5.70 -25.71 28.21
CA ASN A 754 6.99 -26.39 28.30
C ASN A 754 8.04 -25.64 27.48
N HIS A 755 8.85 -24.83 28.14
CA HIS A 755 9.96 -24.11 27.50
C HIS A 755 11.21 -24.99 27.41
N PRO A 756 12.00 -24.86 26.33
CA PRO A 756 13.33 -25.47 26.29
C PRO A 756 14.25 -24.82 27.35
N PRO A 757 15.33 -25.50 27.77
CA PRO A 757 16.30 -24.94 28.71
C PRO A 757 16.86 -23.61 28.18
N PRO A 758 17.15 -22.61 29.03
CA PRO A 758 17.63 -21.29 28.59
C PRO A 758 18.95 -21.35 27.80
N THR A 759 19.77 -22.37 28.05
CA THR A 759 21.02 -22.64 27.34
C THR A 759 20.85 -23.27 25.95
N TRP A 760 19.64 -23.67 25.57
CA TRP A 760 19.36 -24.24 24.26
C TRP A 760 19.31 -23.13 23.19
N PRO A 761 19.83 -23.39 21.98
CA PRO A 761 20.66 -24.52 21.56
C PRO A 761 22.13 -24.37 22.02
N GLN A 762 22.74 -25.47 22.46
CA GLN A 762 24.14 -25.52 22.93
C GLN A 762 25.13 -25.78 21.79
N GLU A 763 24.83 -26.76 20.94
CA GLU A 763 25.72 -27.25 19.88
C GLU A 763 25.30 -26.75 18.49
N GLY A 764 23.99 -26.64 18.25
CA GLY A 764 23.44 -26.23 16.95
C GLY A 764 23.40 -27.36 15.92
N MET A 765 23.21 -28.60 16.35
CA MET A 765 22.97 -29.75 15.47
C MET A 765 21.55 -29.69 14.90
N ILE A 766 21.40 -29.91 13.59
CA ILE A 766 20.10 -29.90 12.90
C ILE A 766 19.89 -31.24 12.20
N VAL A 767 18.75 -31.90 12.45
CA VAL A 767 18.38 -33.17 11.80
C VAL A 767 17.05 -33.00 11.08
N PHE A 768 17.07 -33.17 9.77
CA PHE A 768 15.87 -33.35 8.95
C PHE A 768 15.59 -34.85 8.82
N ASP A 769 14.44 -35.30 9.30
CA ASP A 769 14.00 -36.70 9.24
C ASP A 769 12.70 -36.79 8.42
N ASN A 770 12.86 -37.24 7.17
CA ASN A 770 11.79 -37.45 6.20
C ASN A 770 10.83 -36.25 6.04
N VAL A 771 11.41 -35.06 5.85
CA VAL A 771 10.65 -33.81 5.85
C VAL A 771 9.97 -33.56 4.51
N ASN A 772 8.68 -33.26 4.62
CA ASN A 772 7.76 -32.91 3.56
C ASN A 772 7.23 -31.49 3.83
N PHE A 773 7.11 -30.66 2.78
CA PHE A 773 6.68 -29.27 2.96
C PHE A 773 5.74 -28.81 1.86
N THR A 774 4.61 -28.25 2.28
CA THR A 774 3.62 -27.57 1.44
C THR A 774 3.37 -26.16 1.98
N TYR A 775 3.16 -25.20 1.08
CA TYR A 775 2.74 -23.85 1.48
C TYR A 775 1.26 -23.79 1.85
N SER A 776 0.44 -24.72 1.36
CA SER A 776 -0.99 -24.85 1.69
C SER A 776 -1.38 -26.32 1.78
N LEU A 777 -2.36 -26.63 2.63
CA LEU A 777 -2.88 -28.00 2.81
C LEU A 777 -3.32 -28.66 1.48
N ASP A 778 -3.91 -27.87 0.57
CA ASP A 778 -4.36 -28.34 -0.74
C ASP A 778 -3.31 -28.18 -1.86
N GLY A 779 -2.09 -27.75 -1.51
CA GLY A 779 -1.05 -27.39 -2.47
C GLY A 779 -0.14 -28.58 -2.86
N PRO A 780 0.59 -28.49 -3.98
CA PRO A 780 1.55 -29.50 -4.35
C PRO A 780 2.71 -29.55 -3.35
N LEU A 781 3.22 -30.76 -3.10
CA LEU A 781 4.37 -30.99 -2.23
C LEU A 781 5.63 -30.36 -2.84
N VAL A 782 6.19 -29.36 -2.16
CA VAL A 782 7.35 -28.60 -2.61
C VAL A 782 8.66 -29.24 -2.15
N LEU A 783 8.75 -29.68 -0.90
CA LEU A 783 9.86 -30.53 -0.42
C LEU A 783 9.36 -31.95 -0.22
N LYS A 784 10.11 -32.94 -0.72
CA LYS A 784 9.71 -34.35 -0.75
C LYS A 784 10.80 -35.21 -0.11
N HIS A 785 10.49 -35.82 1.04
CA HIS A 785 11.33 -36.79 1.72
C HIS A 785 12.78 -36.30 1.94
N VAL A 786 12.93 -35.07 2.45
CA VAL A 786 14.25 -34.50 2.73
C VAL A 786 14.79 -35.06 4.05
N THR A 787 15.88 -35.82 3.97
CA THR A 787 16.60 -36.37 5.13
C THR A 787 18.05 -35.94 5.08
N ALA A 788 18.50 -35.20 6.09
CA ALA A 788 19.87 -34.68 6.18
C ALA A 788 20.28 -34.43 7.64
N LEU A 789 21.55 -34.70 7.95
CA LEU A 789 22.16 -34.44 9.25
C LEU A 789 23.22 -33.35 9.09
N ILE A 790 23.03 -32.23 9.78
CA ILE A 790 23.99 -31.12 9.86
C ILE A 790 24.62 -31.15 11.25
N LYS A 791 25.94 -31.35 11.30
CA LYS A 791 26.70 -31.45 12.54
C LYS A 791 26.91 -30.06 13.16
N PRO A 792 27.19 -30.00 14.48
CA PRO A 792 27.56 -28.76 15.15
C PRO A 792 28.72 -28.05 14.45
N ARG A 793 28.62 -26.72 14.27
CA ARG A 793 29.64 -25.85 13.65
C ARG A 793 29.96 -26.17 12.18
N GLU A 794 29.13 -26.99 11.54
CA GLU A 794 29.27 -27.31 10.13
C GLU A 794 28.70 -26.18 9.26
N LYS A 795 29.45 -25.80 8.22
CA LYS A 795 29.02 -24.82 7.21
C LYS A 795 28.47 -25.55 6.00
N VAL A 796 27.19 -25.38 5.73
CA VAL A 796 26.50 -26.08 4.64
C VAL A 796 26.05 -25.08 3.58
N GLY A 797 26.56 -25.24 2.35
CA GLY A 797 26.09 -24.53 1.18
C GLY A 797 24.87 -25.23 0.56
N ILE A 798 23.83 -24.50 0.19
CA ILE A 798 22.61 -25.04 -0.41
C ILE A 798 22.47 -24.47 -1.82
N VAL A 799 22.44 -25.36 -2.81
CA VAL A 799 22.35 -25.02 -4.24
C VAL A 799 21.21 -25.74 -4.93
N GLY A 800 20.77 -25.18 -6.04
CA GLY A 800 19.68 -25.71 -6.83
C GLY A 800 19.18 -24.66 -7.83
N ARG A 801 18.53 -25.12 -8.90
CA ARG A 801 17.86 -24.23 -9.85
C ARG A 801 16.80 -23.38 -9.13
N THR A 802 16.42 -22.26 -9.73
CA THR A 802 15.28 -21.47 -9.25
C THR A 802 14.04 -22.36 -9.19
N GLY A 803 13.31 -22.34 -8.07
CA GLY A 803 12.18 -23.24 -7.84
C GLY A 803 12.51 -24.64 -7.31
N ALA A 804 13.79 -24.98 -7.06
CA ALA A 804 14.18 -26.30 -6.54
C ALA A 804 13.77 -26.57 -5.07
N GLY A 805 13.30 -25.54 -4.34
CA GLY A 805 12.85 -25.66 -2.94
C GLY A 805 13.79 -25.06 -1.89
N LYS A 806 14.82 -24.28 -2.29
CA LYS A 806 15.82 -23.70 -1.37
C LYS A 806 15.20 -22.82 -0.28
N SER A 807 14.42 -21.80 -0.65
CA SER A 807 13.72 -20.92 0.30
C SER A 807 12.60 -21.64 1.07
N SER A 808 12.04 -22.71 0.49
CA SER A 808 11.06 -23.57 1.17
C SER A 808 11.70 -24.34 2.33
N LEU A 809 12.98 -24.73 2.22
CA LEU A 809 13.72 -25.37 3.30
C LEU A 809 13.92 -24.43 4.49
N ILE A 810 14.26 -23.16 4.23
CA ILE A 810 14.30 -22.12 5.27
C ILE A 810 12.92 -21.93 5.90
N SER A 811 11.87 -21.89 5.08
CA SER A 811 10.49 -21.71 5.56
C SER A 811 10.03 -22.85 6.47
N ALA A 812 10.44 -24.10 6.17
CA ALA A 812 10.21 -25.26 7.02
C ALA A 812 10.99 -25.15 8.35
N LEU A 813 12.26 -24.73 8.30
CA LEU A 813 13.11 -24.59 9.49
C LEU A 813 12.60 -23.51 10.47
N PHE A 814 12.13 -22.38 9.96
CA PHE A 814 11.52 -21.31 10.77
C PHE A 814 10.05 -21.59 11.14
N ARG A 815 9.47 -22.71 10.68
CA ARG A 815 8.05 -23.06 10.82
C ARG A 815 7.14 -21.87 10.43
N LEU A 816 7.35 -21.33 9.23
CA LEU A 816 6.46 -20.31 8.64
C LEU A 816 5.18 -20.93 8.07
N SER A 817 5.29 -22.18 7.63
CA SER A 817 4.21 -23.15 7.45
C SER A 817 4.66 -24.42 8.18
N GLU A 818 3.72 -25.21 8.69
CA GLU A 818 4.06 -26.43 9.43
C GLU A 818 4.54 -27.52 8.45
N PRO A 819 5.78 -28.04 8.60
CA PRO A 819 6.26 -29.16 7.81
C PRO A 819 5.64 -30.48 8.29
N GLU A 820 5.47 -31.43 7.36
CA GLU A 820 5.26 -32.83 7.67
C GLU A 820 6.62 -33.53 7.87
N GLY A 821 6.70 -34.52 8.75
CA GLY A 821 7.96 -35.14 9.16
C GLY A 821 8.52 -34.54 10.46
N LYS A 822 9.82 -34.74 10.75
CA LYS A 822 10.43 -34.29 12.02
C LYS A 822 11.69 -33.47 11.76
N ILE A 823 11.76 -32.30 12.40
CA ILE A 823 12.97 -31.46 12.43
C ILE A 823 13.44 -31.38 13.87
N TRP A 824 14.68 -31.79 14.12
CA TRP A 824 15.29 -31.78 15.45
C TRP A 824 16.41 -30.75 15.53
N ILE A 825 16.46 -30.00 16.63
CA ILE A 825 17.57 -29.10 16.97
C ILE A 825 18.09 -29.46 18.37
N ASP A 826 19.35 -29.89 18.47
CA ASP A 826 19.97 -30.38 19.71
C ASP A 826 19.09 -31.40 20.47
N LYS A 827 18.52 -32.37 19.74
CA LYS A 827 17.64 -33.45 20.23
C LYS A 827 16.24 -33.01 20.69
N ILE A 828 15.88 -31.73 20.56
CA ILE A 828 14.53 -31.24 20.81
C ILE A 828 13.77 -31.14 19.49
N LEU A 829 12.54 -31.66 19.46
CA LEU A 829 11.66 -31.58 18.30
C LEU A 829 11.11 -30.16 18.15
N THR A 830 11.26 -29.55 16.98
CA THR A 830 10.87 -28.16 16.78
C THR A 830 9.37 -27.91 16.88
N THR A 831 8.52 -28.93 16.69
CA THR A 831 7.06 -28.82 16.80
C THR A 831 6.55 -28.76 18.25
N GLU A 832 7.34 -29.22 19.22
CA GLU A 832 6.99 -29.24 20.66
C GLU A 832 7.27 -27.90 21.37
N ILE A 833 8.00 -27.00 20.72
CA ILE A 833 8.39 -25.69 21.26
C ILE A 833 7.59 -24.54 20.60
N GLY A 834 7.42 -23.45 21.34
CA GLY A 834 6.74 -22.26 20.86
C GLY A 834 7.54 -21.57 19.76
N LEU A 835 6.84 -20.89 18.83
CA LEU A 835 7.50 -20.24 17.70
C LEU A 835 8.48 -19.14 18.13
N HIS A 836 8.19 -18.36 19.18
CA HIS A 836 9.12 -17.34 19.65
C HIS A 836 10.38 -17.96 20.28
N ASP A 837 10.24 -19.05 21.02
CA ASP A 837 11.38 -19.76 21.63
C ASP A 837 12.33 -20.32 20.55
N LEU A 838 11.76 -20.85 19.46
CA LEU A 838 12.53 -21.32 18.30
C LEU A 838 13.18 -20.17 17.52
N ARG A 839 12.38 -19.19 17.06
CA ARG A 839 12.82 -18.16 16.11
C ARG A 839 13.78 -17.14 16.75
N LYS A 840 13.71 -16.92 18.07
CA LYS A 840 14.68 -16.05 18.78
C LYS A 840 16.10 -16.64 18.81
N LYS A 841 16.21 -17.97 18.79
CA LYS A 841 17.48 -18.71 18.90
C LYS A 841 18.18 -18.97 17.55
N MET A 842 17.60 -18.47 16.45
CA MET A 842 18.20 -18.51 15.12
C MET A 842 18.40 -17.10 14.58
N SER A 843 19.46 -16.90 13.80
CA SER A 843 19.71 -15.64 13.09
C SER A 843 19.58 -15.86 11.58
N ILE A 844 19.02 -14.88 10.87
CA ILE A 844 18.89 -14.92 9.42
C ILE A 844 19.42 -13.63 8.79
N ILE A 845 20.12 -13.75 7.66
CA ILE A 845 20.47 -12.65 6.78
C ILE A 845 19.66 -12.86 5.48
N PRO A 846 18.56 -12.10 5.28
CA PRO A 846 17.66 -12.32 4.15
C PRO A 846 18.24 -11.80 2.82
N GLN A 847 17.64 -12.26 1.72
CA GLN A 847 17.95 -11.84 0.35
C GLN A 847 17.65 -10.35 0.13
N GLU A 848 16.51 -9.88 0.65
CA GLU A 848 16.13 -8.47 0.63
C GLU A 848 16.36 -7.85 2.02
N PRO A 849 17.32 -6.91 2.18
CA PRO A 849 17.58 -6.29 3.47
C PRO A 849 16.50 -5.25 3.80
N VAL A 850 15.52 -5.67 4.61
CA VAL A 850 14.43 -4.80 5.06
C VAL A 850 14.86 -4.02 6.31
N LEU A 851 14.84 -2.69 6.19
CA LEU A 851 14.92 -1.75 7.32
C LEU A 851 13.56 -1.07 7.49
N PHE A 852 13.22 -0.72 8.73
CA PHE A 852 11.95 -0.09 9.07
C PHE A 852 12.16 1.39 9.37
N THR A 853 11.16 2.23 9.10
CA THR A 853 11.19 3.64 9.45
C THR A 853 11.32 3.79 10.97
N GLY A 854 12.30 4.57 11.40
CA GLY A 854 12.64 4.77 12.81
C GLY A 854 14.13 4.98 13.01
N THR A 855 14.61 4.95 14.24
CA THR A 855 16.03 5.16 14.50
C THR A 855 16.88 3.96 14.07
N MET A 856 18.14 4.21 13.74
CA MET A 856 19.12 3.14 13.49
C MET A 856 19.21 2.17 14.68
N ARG A 857 19.19 2.70 15.91
CA ARG A 857 19.09 1.94 17.16
C ARG A 857 17.92 0.95 17.14
N LYS A 858 16.69 1.43 16.90
CA LYS A 858 15.49 0.57 16.89
C LYS A 858 15.54 -0.48 15.80
N ASN A 859 16.26 -0.22 14.71
CA ASN A 859 16.45 -1.18 13.64
C ASN A 859 17.45 -2.27 14.00
N LEU A 860 18.47 -1.97 14.81
CA LEU A 860 19.42 -2.97 15.32
C LEU A 860 18.84 -3.78 16.48
N ASP A 861 18.16 -3.09 17.39
CA ASP A 861 17.61 -3.64 18.62
C ASP A 861 16.21 -3.07 18.91
N PRO A 862 15.15 -3.74 18.40
CA PRO A 862 13.77 -3.28 18.61
C PRO A 862 13.25 -3.45 20.04
N PHE A 863 13.93 -4.24 20.88
CA PHE A 863 13.52 -4.52 22.26
C PHE A 863 14.31 -3.72 23.30
N ASN A 864 15.33 -2.98 22.89
CA ASN A 864 16.28 -2.27 23.76
C ASN A 864 16.95 -3.21 24.79
N GLU A 865 17.34 -4.41 24.36
CA GLU A 865 18.05 -5.40 25.17
C GLU A 865 19.56 -5.12 25.27
N HIS A 866 20.12 -4.39 24.30
CA HIS A 866 21.55 -4.14 24.15
C HIS A 866 21.96 -2.72 24.56
N THR A 867 23.18 -2.59 25.08
CA THR A 867 23.75 -1.27 25.40
C THR A 867 24.34 -0.59 24.17
N ASP A 868 24.43 0.75 24.17
CA ASP A 868 25.05 1.52 23.08
C ASP A 868 26.46 1.04 22.73
N LYS A 869 27.23 0.62 23.73
CA LYS A 869 28.57 0.07 23.52
C LYS A 869 28.54 -1.20 22.68
N GLU A 870 27.57 -2.07 22.90
CA GLU A 870 27.38 -3.30 22.11
C GLU A 870 26.93 -2.98 20.69
N LEU A 871 26.00 -2.03 20.53
CA LEU A 871 25.55 -1.56 19.21
C LEU A 871 26.71 -0.99 18.39
N TRP A 872 27.52 -0.10 18.98
CA TRP A 872 28.70 0.45 18.32
C TRP A 872 29.77 -0.61 18.04
N SER A 873 29.96 -1.58 18.94
CA SER A 873 30.85 -2.70 18.69
C SER A 873 30.41 -3.50 17.46
N ALA A 874 29.12 -3.84 17.35
CA ALA A 874 28.59 -4.55 16.20
C ALA A 874 28.73 -3.74 14.90
N LEU A 875 28.49 -2.42 14.93
CA LEU A 875 28.67 -1.54 13.77
C LEU A 875 30.14 -1.38 13.35
N THR A 876 31.06 -1.38 14.33
CA THR A 876 32.51 -1.38 14.06
C THR A 876 32.93 -2.66 13.37
N GLU A 877 32.40 -3.80 13.79
CA GLU A 877 32.73 -5.11 13.24
C GLU A 877 32.33 -5.25 11.76
N VAL A 878 31.23 -4.62 11.36
CA VAL A 878 30.76 -4.60 9.96
C VAL A 878 31.24 -3.39 9.16
N GLN A 879 32.16 -2.59 9.69
CA GLN A 879 32.71 -1.39 9.05
C GLN A 879 31.66 -0.33 8.66
N LEU A 880 30.54 -0.25 9.39
CA LEU A 880 29.51 0.79 9.21
C LEU A 880 29.65 1.95 10.21
N LYS A 881 30.59 1.86 11.16
CA LYS A 881 30.72 2.84 12.24
C LYS A 881 30.95 4.26 11.72
N GLU A 882 31.93 4.47 10.86
CA GLU A 882 32.30 5.80 10.35
C GLU A 882 31.12 6.44 9.60
N CYS A 883 30.51 5.69 8.68
CA CYS A 883 29.32 6.12 7.94
C CYS A 883 28.16 6.55 8.86
N ILE A 884 27.97 5.91 10.02
CA ILE A 884 26.91 6.25 10.97
C ILE A 884 27.35 7.38 11.91
N GLU A 885 28.64 7.48 12.27
CA GLU A 885 29.17 8.57 13.09
C GLU A 885 29.09 9.93 12.40
N ASP A 886 29.23 9.95 11.06
CA ASP A 886 29.12 11.16 10.24
C ASP A 886 27.68 11.66 10.08
N LEU A 887 26.69 10.82 10.39
CA LEU A 887 25.28 11.21 10.35
C LEU A 887 24.93 12.06 11.59
N PRO A 888 24.12 13.13 11.43
CA PRO A 888 23.87 14.11 12.48
C PRO A 888 23.24 13.52 13.76
N GLY A 889 22.50 12.42 13.65
CA GLY A 889 21.85 11.74 14.77
C GLY A 889 22.59 10.51 15.28
N LYS A 890 23.71 10.09 14.66
CA LYS A 890 24.40 8.82 14.94
C LYS A 890 23.43 7.63 15.02
N LEU A 891 23.34 6.93 16.15
CA LEU A 891 22.39 5.82 16.38
C LEU A 891 20.91 6.26 16.37
N ASP A 892 20.63 7.53 16.64
CA ASP A 892 19.29 8.10 16.65
C ASP A 892 18.90 8.75 15.32
N THR A 893 19.74 8.57 14.29
CA THR A 893 19.40 8.96 12.91
C THR A 893 18.15 8.23 12.45
N GLN A 894 17.20 8.98 11.91
CA GLN A 894 15.95 8.45 11.36
C GLN A 894 16.22 7.80 10.00
N LEU A 895 15.87 6.53 9.88
CA LEU A 895 15.83 5.80 8.62
C LEU A 895 14.54 6.12 7.87
N ALA A 896 14.68 6.36 6.57
CA ALA A 896 13.55 6.53 5.66
C ALA A 896 12.88 5.17 5.35
N GLU A 897 11.75 5.19 4.65
CA GLU A 897 10.98 3.98 4.33
C GLU A 897 11.87 2.95 3.61
N SER A 898 11.86 1.70 4.11
CA SER A 898 12.73 0.61 3.64
C SER A 898 14.24 0.91 3.65
N GLY A 899 14.68 1.94 4.38
CA GLY A 899 16.06 2.39 4.44
C GLY A 899 16.58 2.99 3.14
N SER A 900 15.73 3.69 2.37
CA SER A 900 16.11 4.30 1.07
C SER A 900 17.28 5.29 1.15
N ASN A 901 17.60 5.79 2.34
CA ASN A 901 18.77 6.62 2.63
C ASN A 901 20.10 5.84 2.67
N PHE A 902 20.07 4.50 2.58
CA PHE A 902 21.26 3.63 2.55
C PHE A 902 21.32 2.81 1.27
N SER A 903 22.55 2.56 0.80
CA SER A 903 22.78 1.66 -0.33
C SER A 903 22.35 0.23 0.01
N VAL A 904 22.09 -0.60 -1.01
CA VAL A 904 21.74 -2.03 -0.79
C VAL A 904 22.82 -2.75 0.03
N GLY A 905 24.09 -2.53 -0.28
CA GLY A 905 25.22 -3.09 0.47
C GLY A 905 25.25 -2.63 1.93
N GLN A 906 25.03 -1.34 2.20
CA GLN A 906 24.95 -0.83 3.57
C GLN A 906 23.78 -1.45 4.34
N ARG A 907 22.59 -1.57 3.72
CA ARG A 907 21.45 -2.25 4.32
C ARG A 907 21.76 -3.71 4.67
N GLN A 908 22.52 -4.40 3.82
CA GLN A 908 22.98 -5.76 4.09
C GLN A 908 23.93 -5.83 5.30
N LEU A 909 24.86 -4.87 5.41
CA LEU A 909 25.77 -4.76 6.56
C LEU A 909 25.00 -4.47 7.87
N VAL A 910 23.90 -3.72 7.82
CA VAL A 910 22.99 -3.56 8.97
C VAL A 910 22.36 -4.91 9.36
N CYS A 911 21.90 -5.71 8.40
CA CYS A 911 21.40 -7.06 8.68
C CYS A 911 22.48 -7.97 9.28
N LEU A 912 23.72 -7.86 8.82
CA LEU A 912 24.86 -8.58 9.41
C LEU A 912 25.12 -8.14 10.86
N ALA A 913 25.05 -6.83 11.15
CA ALA A 913 25.16 -6.31 12.51
C ALA A 913 24.05 -6.87 13.43
N ARG A 914 22.80 -6.98 12.94
CA ARG A 914 21.70 -7.64 13.67
C ARG A 914 22.04 -9.09 14.02
N ALA A 915 22.59 -9.84 13.07
CA ALA A 915 22.96 -11.24 13.28
C ALA A 915 24.07 -11.39 14.35
N ILE A 916 25.06 -10.48 14.35
CA ILE A 916 26.16 -10.44 15.34
C ILE A 916 25.64 -10.15 16.74
N LEU A 917 24.71 -9.19 16.90
CA LEU A 917 24.16 -8.80 18.20
C LEU A 917 23.44 -9.97 18.91
N ARG A 918 22.70 -10.79 18.16
CA ARG A 918 21.92 -11.91 18.72
C ARG A 918 22.78 -13.07 19.24
N LYS A 919 24.03 -13.22 18.78
CA LYS A 919 24.97 -14.28 19.20
C LYS A 919 24.38 -15.72 19.19
N ASN A 920 23.49 -16.01 18.24
CA ASN A 920 22.85 -17.31 18.09
C ASN A 920 23.80 -18.38 17.51
N ARG A 921 23.59 -19.66 17.85
CA ARG A 921 24.42 -20.79 17.37
C ARG A 921 24.11 -21.24 15.95
N ILE A 922 22.95 -20.87 15.42
CA ILE A 922 22.51 -21.22 14.07
C ILE A 922 22.33 -19.91 13.28
N LEU A 923 23.04 -19.80 12.16
CA LEU A 923 22.96 -18.68 11.23
C LEU A 923 22.51 -19.17 9.86
N ILE A 924 21.54 -18.48 9.27
CA ILE A 924 21.02 -18.75 7.94
C ILE A 924 21.29 -17.54 7.06
N ILE A 925 21.86 -17.75 5.88
CA ILE A 925 22.21 -16.72 4.91
C ILE A 925 21.46 -17.06 3.63
N ASP A 926 20.51 -16.20 3.26
CA ASP A 926 19.70 -16.38 2.05
C ASP A 926 20.15 -15.36 1.01
N GLU A 927 21.03 -15.76 0.09
CA GLU A 927 21.45 -14.95 -1.07
C GLU A 927 21.87 -13.50 -0.76
N ALA A 928 22.49 -13.30 0.41
CA ALA A 928 22.82 -11.98 0.96
C ALA A 928 23.69 -11.08 0.05
N THR A 929 24.30 -11.63 -1.00
CA THR A 929 25.33 -10.95 -1.81
C THR A 929 24.94 -10.78 -3.29
N ALA A 930 23.69 -11.13 -3.65
CA ALA A 930 23.21 -11.05 -5.04
C ALA A 930 23.23 -9.63 -5.61
N ASN A 931 22.89 -8.63 -4.77
CA ASN A 931 22.72 -7.23 -5.16
C ASN A 931 23.84 -6.31 -4.62
N VAL A 932 24.98 -6.90 -4.27
CA VAL A 932 26.10 -6.22 -3.61
C VAL A 932 27.33 -6.27 -4.52
N ASP A 933 28.12 -5.20 -4.51
CA ASP A 933 29.37 -5.13 -5.27
C ASP A 933 30.40 -6.15 -4.76
N VAL A 934 31.34 -6.55 -5.62
CA VAL A 934 32.30 -7.63 -5.33
C VAL A 934 33.13 -7.34 -4.07
N ARG A 935 33.50 -6.08 -3.81
CA ARG A 935 34.32 -5.70 -2.66
C ARG A 935 33.52 -5.82 -1.36
N THR A 936 32.28 -5.34 -1.35
CA THR A 936 31.39 -5.49 -0.19
C THR A 936 30.99 -6.95 0.04
N ASP A 937 30.82 -7.74 -1.02
CA ASP A 937 30.61 -9.21 -0.94
C ASP A 937 31.79 -9.90 -0.23
N GLU A 938 33.03 -9.64 -0.67
CA GLU A 938 34.24 -10.16 -0.03
C GLU A 938 34.34 -9.75 1.45
N LEU A 939 34.02 -8.50 1.78
CA LEU A 939 34.00 -8.01 3.16
C LEU A 939 32.97 -8.77 4.01
N ILE A 940 31.74 -8.92 3.52
CA ILE A 940 30.67 -9.65 4.20
C ILE A 940 31.09 -11.10 4.44
N GLN A 941 31.60 -11.78 3.41
CA GLN A 941 32.05 -13.17 3.51
C GLN A 941 33.18 -13.33 4.52
N LYS A 942 34.18 -12.44 4.49
CA LYS A 942 35.29 -12.44 5.46
C LYS A 942 34.77 -12.30 6.90
N LYS A 943 33.85 -11.36 7.14
CA LYS A 943 33.27 -11.15 8.48
C LYS A 943 32.42 -12.31 8.94
N ILE A 944 31.67 -12.94 8.03
CA ILE A 944 30.89 -14.13 8.34
C ILE A 944 31.82 -15.27 8.80
N ARG A 945 32.92 -15.49 8.07
CA ARG A 945 33.93 -16.51 8.41
C ARG A 945 34.60 -16.25 9.76
N GLU A 946 34.97 -14.99 10.05
CA GLU A 946 35.63 -14.59 11.30
C GLU A 946 34.71 -14.73 12.52
N LYS A 947 33.47 -14.22 12.44
CA LYS A 947 32.58 -14.07 13.60
C LYS A 947 31.73 -15.30 13.89
N PHE A 948 31.35 -16.05 12.86
CA PHE A 948 30.47 -17.21 12.99
C PHE A 948 31.21 -18.55 12.88
N ALA A 949 32.52 -18.57 13.15
CA ALA A 949 33.34 -19.79 13.14
C ALA A 949 32.85 -20.89 14.11
N GLN A 950 32.19 -20.49 15.21
CA GLN A 950 31.66 -21.40 16.24
C GLN A 950 30.15 -21.69 16.08
N CYS A 951 29.56 -21.30 14.95
CA CYS A 951 28.14 -21.43 14.66
C CYS A 951 27.93 -22.41 13.51
N THR A 952 26.79 -23.09 13.50
CA THR A 952 26.31 -23.84 12.33
C THR A 952 25.77 -22.83 11.32
N VAL A 953 26.28 -22.85 10.09
CA VAL A 953 25.94 -21.84 9.06
C VAL A 953 25.31 -22.50 7.85
N LEU A 954 24.10 -22.08 7.48
CA LEU A 954 23.39 -22.52 6.28
C LEU A 954 23.39 -21.40 5.24
N THR A 955 24.05 -21.60 4.11
CA THR A 955 24.21 -20.56 3.09
C THR A 955 23.52 -20.97 1.79
N ILE A 956 22.44 -20.29 1.43
CA ILE A 956 21.84 -20.38 0.09
C ILE A 956 22.55 -19.38 -0.80
N ALA A 957 23.10 -19.85 -1.92
CA ALA A 957 23.75 -18.98 -2.88
C ALA A 957 23.42 -19.37 -4.32
N HIS A 958 23.27 -18.34 -5.17
CA HIS A 958 23.30 -18.47 -6.61
C HIS A 958 24.71 -18.34 -7.19
N ARG A 959 25.63 -17.70 -6.45
CA ARG A 959 27.05 -17.61 -6.81
C ARG A 959 27.80 -18.79 -6.18
N LEU A 960 28.30 -19.71 -6.99
CA LEU A 960 28.99 -20.91 -6.46
C LEU A 960 30.27 -20.56 -5.70
N ASN A 961 30.90 -19.40 -5.99
CA ASN A 961 32.11 -18.95 -5.29
C ASN A 961 31.90 -18.68 -3.79
N THR A 962 30.68 -18.36 -3.35
CA THR A 962 30.42 -18.04 -1.94
C THR A 962 30.19 -19.27 -1.07
N ILE A 963 30.06 -20.46 -1.67
CA ILE A 963 29.76 -21.71 -0.99
C ILE A 963 30.82 -22.78 -1.23
N ILE A 964 31.77 -22.55 -2.14
CA ILE A 964 32.80 -23.53 -2.52
C ILE A 964 33.72 -23.89 -1.34
N ASP A 965 33.83 -22.99 -0.35
CA ASP A 965 34.55 -23.16 0.90
C ASP A 965 33.70 -23.72 2.04
N SER A 966 32.46 -24.14 1.76
CA SER A 966 31.58 -24.79 2.75
C SER A 966 32.10 -26.18 3.09
N ASP A 967 31.80 -26.63 4.31
CA ASP A 967 32.14 -27.97 4.78
C ASP A 967 31.40 -29.04 3.99
N LYS A 968 30.13 -28.79 3.64
CA LYS A 968 29.31 -29.63 2.78
C LYS A 968 28.43 -28.81 1.85
N ILE A 969 28.04 -29.40 0.73
CA ILE A 969 27.09 -28.82 -0.22
C ILE A 969 25.87 -29.72 -0.34
N MET A 970 24.70 -29.11 -0.19
CA MET A 970 23.38 -29.70 -0.36
C MET A 970 22.81 -29.29 -1.71
N VAL A 971 22.65 -30.24 -2.62
CA VAL A 971 22.06 -30.00 -3.96
C VAL A 971 20.59 -30.41 -3.96
N LEU A 972 19.72 -29.41 -4.10
CA LEU A 972 18.28 -29.60 -4.23
C LEU A 972 17.87 -29.55 -5.70
N ASP A 973 17.05 -30.50 -6.11
CA ASP A 973 16.40 -30.51 -7.41
C ASP A 973 14.95 -30.98 -7.28
N SER A 974 14.03 -30.18 -7.83
CA SER A 974 12.58 -30.46 -7.87
C SER A 974 12.00 -30.89 -6.50
N GLY A 975 12.48 -30.27 -5.42
CA GLY A 975 12.03 -30.53 -4.06
C GLY A 975 12.68 -31.70 -3.34
N ARG A 976 13.62 -32.40 -3.97
CA ARG A 976 14.33 -33.55 -3.37
C ARG A 976 15.80 -33.23 -3.15
N LEU A 977 16.35 -33.81 -2.09
CA LEU A 977 17.79 -33.84 -1.87
C LEU A 977 18.43 -34.85 -2.82
N LYS A 978 19.31 -34.39 -3.71
CA LYS A 978 19.99 -35.25 -4.69
C LYS A 978 21.41 -35.62 -4.27
N GLU A 979 22.15 -34.63 -3.80
CA GLU A 979 23.56 -34.79 -3.44
C GLU A 979 23.82 -34.05 -2.12
N TYR A 980 24.60 -34.66 -1.23
CA TYR A 980 24.98 -34.07 0.04
C TYR A 980 26.36 -34.55 0.49
N ASP A 981 27.40 -33.84 0.09
CA ASP A 981 28.78 -34.19 0.42
C ASP A 981 29.74 -32.99 0.38
N GLU A 982 31.03 -33.21 0.64
CA GLU A 982 32.07 -32.18 0.55
C GLU A 982 32.24 -31.68 -0.91
N PRO A 983 32.48 -30.36 -1.13
CA PRO A 983 32.56 -29.77 -2.46
C PRO A 983 33.53 -30.50 -3.41
N TYR A 984 34.71 -30.86 -2.91
CA TYR A 984 35.74 -31.52 -3.70
C TYR A 984 35.32 -32.93 -4.16
N VAL A 985 34.62 -33.68 -3.30
CA VAL A 985 34.13 -35.03 -3.61
C VAL A 985 33.05 -34.97 -4.70
N LEU A 986 32.11 -34.01 -4.58
CA LEU A 986 31.09 -33.79 -5.60
C LEU A 986 31.68 -33.39 -6.97
N LEU A 987 32.76 -32.62 -6.97
CA LEU A 987 33.44 -32.18 -8.19
C LEU A 987 34.28 -33.28 -8.87
N GLN A 988 34.65 -34.34 -8.15
CA GLN A 988 35.32 -35.50 -8.75
C GLN A 988 34.35 -36.36 -9.57
N ASN A 989 33.06 -36.31 -9.26
CA ASN A 989 32.05 -37.08 -9.98
C ASN A 989 31.52 -36.27 -11.18
N GLU A 990 31.92 -36.64 -12.40
CA GLU A 990 31.47 -35.96 -13.62
C GLU A 990 29.96 -36.07 -13.86
N GLU A 991 29.29 -37.07 -13.27
CA GLU A 991 27.83 -37.21 -13.35
C GLU A 991 27.08 -36.29 -12.39
N SER A 992 27.76 -35.72 -11.38
CA SER A 992 27.17 -34.85 -10.37
C SER A 992 26.47 -33.63 -10.99
N LEU A 993 25.31 -33.31 -10.44
CA LEU A 993 24.56 -32.10 -10.75
C LEU A 993 25.34 -30.85 -10.35
N PHE A 994 26.10 -30.90 -9.24
CA PHE A 994 26.99 -29.84 -8.82
C PHE A 994 28.14 -29.62 -9.82
N TYR A 995 28.79 -30.69 -10.31
CA TYR A 995 29.82 -30.59 -11.34
C TYR A 995 29.29 -29.92 -12.61
N LYS A 996 28.10 -30.32 -13.06
CA LYS A 996 27.43 -29.70 -14.22
C LYS A 996 27.11 -28.22 -14.00
N MET A 997 26.73 -27.81 -12.79
CA MET A 997 26.51 -26.39 -12.46
C MET A 997 27.81 -25.58 -12.50
N VAL A 998 28.93 -26.13 -12.02
CA VAL A 998 30.23 -25.45 -12.05
C VAL A 998 30.75 -25.30 -13.47
N GLN A 999 30.60 -26.32 -14.32
CA GLN A 999 31.01 -26.25 -15.73
C GLN A 999 30.23 -25.18 -16.54
N GLN A 1000 29.01 -24.84 -16.14
CA GLN A 1000 28.20 -23.81 -16.80
C GLN A 1000 28.72 -22.38 -16.61
N LEU A 1001 29.61 -22.14 -15.64
CA LEU A 1001 30.22 -20.82 -15.38
C LEU A 1001 31.36 -20.47 -16.36
N GLY A 1002 31.79 -21.42 -17.19
CA GLY A 1002 32.88 -21.25 -18.14
C GLY A 1002 34.21 -21.83 -17.63
N GLN A 1003 35.10 -22.18 -18.56
CA GLN A 1003 36.30 -23.01 -18.26
C GLN A 1003 37.26 -22.38 -17.24
N ALA A 1004 37.45 -21.06 -17.28
CA ALA A 1004 38.37 -20.37 -16.38
C ALA A 1004 37.87 -20.31 -14.92
N GLU A 1005 36.59 -19.97 -14.72
CA GLU A 1005 35.98 -19.94 -13.39
C GLU A 1005 35.81 -21.35 -12.81
N ALA A 1006 35.42 -22.32 -13.64
CA ALA A 1006 35.30 -23.71 -13.22
C ALA A 1006 36.64 -24.26 -12.69
N ALA A 1007 37.75 -23.99 -13.38
CA ALA A 1007 39.09 -24.41 -12.94
C ALA A 1007 39.48 -23.77 -11.60
N ALA A 1008 39.22 -22.46 -11.43
CA ALA A 1008 39.51 -21.75 -10.19
C ALA A 1008 38.69 -22.28 -9.00
N LEU A 1009 37.41 -22.59 -9.20
CA LEU A 1009 36.55 -23.16 -8.15
C LEU A 1009 36.97 -24.57 -7.76
N ILE A 1010 37.36 -25.41 -8.74
CA ILE A 1010 37.87 -26.76 -8.48
C ILE A 1010 39.18 -26.69 -7.68
N GLU A 1011 40.09 -25.79 -8.02
CA GLU A 1011 41.33 -25.60 -7.29
C GLU A 1011 41.08 -25.13 -5.85
N THR A 1012 40.15 -24.19 -5.67
CA THR A 1012 39.75 -23.70 -4.34
C THR A 1012 39.17 -24.81 -3.49
N ALA A 1013 38.23 -25.60 -4.04
CA ALA A 1013 37.65 -26.76 -3.36
C ALA A 1013 38.71 -27.79 -2.94
N LYS A 1014 39.69 -28.05 -3.83
CA LYS A 1014 40.82 -28.94 -3.57
C LYS A 1014 41.67 -28.43 -2.41
N GLN A 1015 42.06 -27.16 -2.43
CA GLN A 1015 42.87 -26.56 -1.36
C GLN A 1015 42.16 -26.65 0.00
N VAL A 1016 40.87 -26.34 0.05
CA VAL A 1016 40.06 -26.42 1.28
C VAL A 1016 39.97 -27.86 1.79
N TYR A 1017 39.71 -28.84 0.90
CA TYR A 1017 39.64 -30.25 1.25
C TYR A 1017 40.94 -30.78 1.87
N PHE A 1018 42.08 -30.54 1.22
CA PHE A 1018 43.38 -31.02 1.71
C PHE A 1018 43.80 -30.33 3.00
N ARG A 1019 43.55 -29.02 3.15
CA ARG A 1019 43.82 -28.29 4.39
C ARG A 1019 43.04 -28.84 5.58
N ARG A 1020 41.83 -29.34 5.34
CA ARG A 1020 40.94 -29.85 6.39
C ARG A 1020 41.23 -31.30 6.75
N ASN A 1021 41.38 -32.16 5.75
CA ASN A 1021 41.51 -33.61 5.95
C ASN A 1021 42.98 -34.06 6.13
N TYR A 1022 43.95 -33.25 5.70
CA TYR A 1022 45.39 -33.54 5.77
C TYR A 1022 46.21 -32.31 6.22
N PRO A 1023 46.00 -31.79 7.44
CA PRO A 1023 46.67 -30.57 7.92
C PRO A 1023 48.21 -30.68 7.91
N ASP A 1024 48.76 -31.86 8.20
CA ASP A 1024 50.22 -32.11 8.29
C ASP A 1024 50.95 -32.02 6.93
N LEU A 1025 50.25 -32.20 5.80
CA LEU A 1025 50.81 -32.05 4.45
C LEU A 1025 50.91 -30.58 4.00
N THR A 1026 50.18 -29.67 4.65
CA THR A 1026 50.06 -28.26 4.21
C THR A 1026 51.03 -27.29 4.89
N HIS A 1027 51.80 -27.74 5.88
CA HIS A 1027 52.70 -26.87 6.64
C HIS A 1027 53.97 -26.43 5.88
N ASN A 1028 54.27 -27.06 4.73
CA ASN A 1028 55.44 -26.75 3.90
C ASN A 1028 55.08 -26.09 2.56
N GLY A 1029 54.24 -25.05 2.55
CA GLY A 1029 54.23 -23.93 1.57
C GLY A 1029 54.18 -24.16 0.04
N HIS A 1030 54.28 -25.38 -0.48
CA HIS A 1030 54.33 -25.69 -1.90
C HIS A 1030 53.68 -27.05 -2.17
N VAL A 1031 52.53 -27.03 -2.86
CA VAL A 1031 52.08 -28.20 -3.62
C VAL A 1031 53.05 -28.34 -4.79
N ALA A 1032 54.05 -29.19 -4.64
CA ALA A 1032 55.01 -29.49 -5.70
C ALA A 1032 54.32 -30.27 -6.83
N LEU A 1033 53.98 -29.57 -7.92
CA LEU A 1033 53.77 -30.17 -9.23
C LEU A 1033 55.14 -30.51 -9.83
N ASN A 1034 55.62 -31.73 -9.62
CA ASN A 1034 56.71 -32.27 -10.44
C ASN A 1034 56.12 -33.07 -11.60
N ALA A 1035 56.18 -32.47 -12.78
CA ALA A 1035 56.10 -33.18 -14.05
C ALA A 1035 57.41 -33.94 -14.33
N SER A 1036 57.30 -35.00 -15.14
CA SER A 1036 58.38 -35.83 -15.73
C SER A 1036 58.95 -36.98 -14.88
N ASN A 1037 58.47 -38.21 -15.14
CA ASN A 1037 59.24 -39.19 -15.93
C ASN A 1037 58.40 -40.45 -16.19
N GLY A 1038 58.51 -40.95 -17.41
CA GLY A 1038 57.75 -42.08 -17.91
C GLY A 1038 58.29 -43.44 -17.49
N GLN A 1039 57.37 -44.39 -17.62
CA GLN A 1039 57.50 -45.85 -17.71
C GLN A 1039 57.38 -46.71 -16.44
N PRO A 1040 56.76 -47.90 -16.60
CA PRO A 1040 55.98 -48.57 -15.56
C PRO A 1040 56.64 -49.88 -15.09
N SER A 1041 56.55 -50.16 -13.80
CA SER A 1041 56.68 -51.53 -13.26
C SER A 1041 56.04 -51.53 -11.86
N ALA A 1042 54.84 -52.11 -11.74
CA ALA A 1042 54.59 -53.50 -11.32
C ALA A 1042 54.47 -53.60 -9.78
N PHE A 1043 53.25 -53.47 -9.24
CA PHE A 1043 52.31 -54.56 -8.94
C PHE A 1043 52.81 -55.60 -7.93
N THR A 1044 52.14 -55.70 -6.77
CA THR A 1044 51.77 -56.98 -6.13
C THR A 1044 50.60 -56.72 -5.16
N ILE A 1045 49.33 -56.88 -5.62
CA ILE A 1045 48.39 -58.03 -5.44
C ILE A 1045 47.69 -58.00 -4.06
N PHE A 1046 46.40 -57.65 -3.93
CA PHE A 1046 45.13 -58.36 -4.22
C PHE A 1046 44.73 -59.46 -3.21
N GLU A 1047 43.55 -59.29 -2.62
CA GLU A 1047 42.52 -60.32 -2.38
C GLU A 1047 41.16 -59.58 -2.38
N THR A 1048 40.37 -59.53 -3.48
CA THR A 1048 39.30 -60.45 -3.92
C THR A 1048 38.41 -60.98 -2.80
N ALA A 1049 37.08 -61.06 -2.89
CA ALA A 1049 36.03 -60.51 -3.75
C ALA A 1049 34.70 -60.99 -3.13
N LEU A 1050 33.70 -60.11 -2.99
CA LEU A 1050 32.25 -60.37 -3.16
C LEU A 1050 31.49 -59.05 -3.03
#